data_AF-A0A418N022-F1
#
_entry.id   AF-A0A418N022-F1
#
_cell.length_a   1.000
_cell.length_b   1.000
_cell.length_c   1.000
_cell.angle_alpha   90.00
_cell.angle_beta   90.00
_cell.angle_gamma   90.00
#
_symmetry.space_group_name_H-M   'P 1'
#
loop_
_entity.id
_entity.type
_entity.pdbx_description
1 polymer ?
#
loop_
_entity_poly.entity_id
_entity_poly.type
_entity_poly.pdbx_seq_one_letter_code
_entity_poly.pdbx_strand_id
1 'polypeptide(L)'
;MEFARLTLQQALTERFRRDTGDAAHGRGPAVETVGAVDVFGAPATRLAPRRAAADVHLTAQAVLVGPWGGTPDARACGHCLAMRWQRLRTRSEREALEHGAPVIPAGTWPLVPDYVLDAVWSVYQAVVLDRSAPAGRRATGGWHAAADLHLPQVTRIDLQTLHVMTFPLLTDPLCPHCAPVDELTPQPATLDLVSRPKPDPGSYRLTSTTSYPLTTGAMANPVCGSLGAGTWLDVTSPTTSPVTGSVLIRGYAGLVNFTWSGQANSFRTSKDLAFLEGLERYAGTHQRRRAKPIVAALTDLGDTALDPRTCGEYPAQTYLTDPTVAPFDPDRPIPWVWGYSLRDDRPVLVPARLTYYASGQASDNFVYESSNGCAIGSCLEEAILFGLLELIERDAFLLGWYGNLELTEIDLDSCRSPAVRAMVDRAAFRGYDVHAFDSRVDLAVPVVTGLAVRRDGGAGTLAFAAGASLNPETAVEGALSEVLTYIPHLSRQVDERRDELEAMADDYTRCANLGDHPQLFGLPRMTEHAHTYLAPADHCTIVDIRTPGDPDTRDLLRDLRTCQRELERAGFDVIVVDQTTPEQRRMGLHTVCTIVPGLLPIDFGWTRQRALQMPRLRHAPHRAGLRDGDLAAPDLRMVPHPFP
;
A
#
# COMPACT_ATOMS: atom_id res chain seq x y z
N MET A 1 -8.77 18.14 30.39
CA MET A 1 -9.46 16.97 29.80
C MET A 1 -10.11 16.06 30.84
N GLU A 2 -9.40 15.50 31.83
CA GLU A 2 -10.01 14.59 32.83
C GLU A 2 -11.15 15.22 33.64
N PHE A 3 -11.02 16.50 34.03
CA PHE A 3 -12.11 17.25 34.67
C PHE A 3 -13.37 17.29 33.79
N ALA A 4 -13.23 17.64 32.51
CA ALA A 4 -14.35 17.67 31.56
C ALA A 4 -14.96 16.28 31.33
N ARG A 5 -14.15 15.21 31.33
CA ARG A 5 -14.62 13.81 31.27
C ARG A 5 -15.53 13.49 32.46
N LEU A 6 -15.10 13.86 33.68
CA LEU A 6 -15.88 13.65 34.90
C LEU A 6 -17.18 14.46 34.91
N THR A 7 -17.12 15.73 34.51
CA THR A 7 -18.33 16.59 34.36
C THR A 7 -19.32 15.97 33.39
N LEU A 8 -18.85 15.53 32.21
CA LEU A 8 -19.70 14.88 31.21
C LEU A 8 -20.28 13.56 31.74
N GLN A 9 -19.46 12.71 32.38
CA GLN A 9 -19.91 11.44 32.97
C GLN A 9 -21.04 11.66 33.98
N GLN A 10 -20.85 12.57 34.94
CA GLN A 10 -21.82 12.86 35.97
C GLN A 10 -23.14 13.36 35.36
N ALA A 11 -23.04 14.32 34.44
CA ALA A 11 -24.21 14.95 33.84
C ALA A 11 -25.01 14.00 32.94
N LEU A 12 -24.36 13.08 32.22
CA LEU A 12 -25.06 12.05 31.43
C LEU A 12 -25.67 10.97 32.32
N THR A 13 -25.01 10.59 33.42
CA THR A 13 -25.56 9.63 34.38
C THR A 13 -26.81 10.16 35.07
N GLU A 14 -26.81 11.44 35.47
CA GLU A 14 -27.98 12.08 36.08
C GLU A 14 -29.17 12.14 35.11
N ARG A 15 -28.93 12.58 33.86
CA ARG A 15 -29.97 12.60 32.82
C ARG A 15 -30.50 11.20 32.51
N PHE A 16 -29.63 10.18 32.46
CA PHE A 16 -30.03 8.79 32.26
C PHE A 16 -30.94 8.27 33.37
N ARG A 17 -30.60 8.49 34.64
CA ARG A 17 -31.44 8.08 35.78
C ARG A 17 -32.79 8.78 35.76
N ARG A 18 -32.80 10.09 35.48
CA ARG A 18 -34.03 10.87 35.39
C ARG A 18 -34.96 10.37 34.28
N ASP A 19 -34.42 10.06 33.11
CA ASP A 19 -35.22 9.74 31.93
C ASP A 19 -35.60 8.23 31.86
N THR A 20 -34.84 7.32 32.49
CA THR A 20 -35.13 5.86 32.48
C THR A 20 -35.67 5.31 33.81
N GLY A 21 -35.61 6.09 34.89
CA GLY A 21 -35.99 5.70 36.24
C GLY A 21 -34.94 4.83 36.95
N ASP A 22 -34.93 4.85 38.28
CA ASP A 22 -33.93 4.14 39.12
C ASP A 22 -34.00 2.60 39.02
N ALA A 23 -35.04 2.04 38.39
CA ALA A 23 -35.27 0.59 38.25
C ALA A 23 -34.75 -0.01 36.93
N ALA A 24 -34.19 0.78 36.01
CA ALA A 24 -33.69 0.30 34.73
C ALA A 24 -32.38 -0.52 34.91
N HIS A 25 -32.42 -1.81 34.58
CA HIS A 25 -31.28 -2.75 34.71
C HIS A 25 -30.24 -2.61 33.57
N GLY A 26 -30.23 -1.49 32.86
CA GLY A 26 -29.32 -1.21 31.74
C GLY A 26 -28.02 -0.56 32.20
N ARG A 27 -26.93 -0.78 31.46
CA ARG A 27 -25.69 -0.03 31.66
C ARG A 27 -25.91 1.41 31.20
N GLY A 28 -25.79 2.38 32.11
CA GLY A 28 -25.83 3.80 31.77
C GLY A 28 -24.61 4.26 30.96
N PRO A 29 -24.61 5.51 30.45
CA PRO A 29 -23.54 6.05 29.62
C PRO A 29 -22.18 5.95 30.31
N ALA A 30 -21.15 5.54 29.57
CA ALA A 30 -19.78 5.41 30.05
C ALA A 30 -18.84 6.30 29.23
N VAL A 31 -18.23 7.28 29.91
CA VAL A 31 -17.43 8.34 29.29
C VAL A 31 -15.94 8.11 29.50
N GLU A 32 -15.21 8.02 28.39
CA GLU A 32 -13.74 7.91 28.38
C GLU A 32 -13.09 8.97 27.48
N THR A 33 -11.80 9.26 27.70
CA THR A 33 -11.05 10.18 26.84
C THR A 33 -10.35 9.44 25.69
N VAL A 34 -10.31 10.09 24.53
CA VAL A 34 -9.52 9.69 23.36
C VAL A 34 -8.56 10.82 23.00
N GLY A 35 -7.30 10.48 22.71
CA GLY A 35 -6.24 11.45 22.43
C GLY A 35 -5.57 12.09 23.64
N ALA A 36 -5.88 11.63 24.86
CA ALA A 36 -5.23 12.10 26.09
C ALA A 36 -3.93 11.35 26.43
N VAL A 37 -3.84 10.08 26.01
CA VAL A 37 -2.69 9.21 26.19
C VAL A 37 -2.54 8.34 24.94
N ASP A 38 -1.31 7.97 24.61
CA ASP A 38 -1.01 7.07 23.50
C ASP A 38 -1.73 5.73 23.67
N VAL A 39 -2.61 5.40 22.72
CA VAL A 39 -3.41 4.18 22.69
C VAL A 39 -2.60 2.93 22.37
N PHE A 40 -1.42 3.06 21.75
CA PHE A 40 -0.53 1.96 21.38
C PHE A 40 0.49 1.62 22.48
N GLY A 41 0.74 2.54 23.40
CA GLY A 41 1.70 2.40 24.50
C GLY A 41 1.20 1.57 25.69
N ALA A 42 2.15 1.14 26.54
CA ALA A 42 1.90 0.28 27.69
C ALA A 42 0.84 0.83 28.69
N PRO A 43 0.80 2.13 29.05
CA PRO A 43 -0.23 2.67 29.95
C PRO A 43 -1.66 2.54 29.40
N ALA A 44 -1.85 2.58 28.07
CA ALA A 44 -3.18 2.52 27.46
C ALA A 44 -3.74 1.11 27.28
N THR A 45 -2.90 0.07 27.26
CA THR A 45 -3.38 -1.32 27.30
C THR A 45 -4.20 -1.58 28.58
N ARG A 46 -3.85 -0.92 29.69
CA ARG A 46 -4.61 -0.99 30.96
C ARG A 46 -5.97 -0.28 30.89
N LEU A 47 -6.08 0.76 30.06
CA LEU A 47 -7.35 1.47 29.81
C LEU A 47 -8.19 0.79 28.72
N ALA A 48 -7.66 -0.20 28.01
CA ALA A 48 -8.35 -0.85 26.90
C ALA A 48 -9.70 -1.46 27.32
N PRO A 49 -9.84 -2.18 28.44
CA PRO A 49 -11.15 -2.69 28.88
C PRO A 49 -12.15 -1.57 29.17
N ARG A 50 -11.73 -0.49 29.82
CA ARG A 50 -12.58 0.67 30.11
C ARG A 50 -13.07 1.35 28.83
N ARG A 51 -12.15 1.63 27.89
CA ARG A 51 -12.47 2.24 26.59
C ARG A 51 -13.33 1.35 25.72
N ALA A 52 -13.05 0.05 25.68
CA ALA A 52 -13.85 -0.90 24.91
C ALA A 52 -15.30 -0.95 25.37
N ALA A 53 -15.51 -0.67 26.66
CA ALA A 53 -16.78 -0.71 27.33
C ALA A 53 -17.49 0.68 27.36
N ALA A 54 -16.83 1.74 26.90
CA ALA A 54 -17.37 3.09 26.81
C ALA A 54 -18.17 3.28 25.52
N ASP A 55 -19.18 4.14 25.58
CA ASP A 55 -20.08 4.51 24.48
C ASP A 55 -20.12 6.04 24.25
N VAL A 56 -19.38 6.80 25.06
CA VAL A 56 -19.15 8.23 24.87
C VAL A 56 -17.66 8.51 25.03
N HIS A 57 -17.07 9.19 24.06
CA HIS A 57 -15.64 9.48 24.02
C HIS A 57 -15.38 10.98 23.88
N LEU A 58 -14.69 11.56 24.86
CA LEU A 58 -14.29 12.97 24.84
C LEU A 58 -12.91 13.14 24.20
N THR A 59 -12.84 14.03 23.22
CA THR A 59 -11.58 14.49 22.60
C THR A 59 -11.38 15.98 22.87
N ALA A 60 -10.27 16.56 22.41
CA ALA A 60 -10.06 18.00 22.51
C ALA A 60 -11.07 18.82 21.67
N GLN A 61 -11.66 18.28 20.59
CA GLN A 61 -12.46 19.08 19.65
C GLN A 61 -13.90 18.56 19.47
N ALA A 62 -14.20 17.39 20.00
CA ALA A 62 -15.46 16.70 19.77
C ALA A 62 -15.83 15.75 20.91
N VAL A 63 -17.12 15.47 21.04
CA VAL A 63 -17.64 14.28 21.72
C VAL A 63 -18.02 13.26 20.65
N LEU A 64 -17.57 12.01 20.79
CA LEU A 64 -17.91 10.91 19.90
C LEU A 64 -18.82 9.94 20.65
N VAL A 65 -20.04 9.73 20.16
CA VAL A 65 -21.01 8.80 20.71
C VAL A 65 -21.01 7.52 19.88
N GLY A 66 -20.80 6.37 20.54
CA GLY A 66 -20.62 5.07 19.92
C GLY A 66 -19.33 4.39 20.36
N PRO A 67 -19.02 3.18 19.84
CA PRO A 67 -19.70 2.55 18.71
C PRO A 67 -21.13 2.11 19.05
N TRP A 68 -22.10 2.43 18.19
CA TRP A 68 -23.50 2.00 18.31
C TRP A 68 -23.96 1.30 17.03
N GLY A 69 -25.00 0.45 17.13
CA GLY A 69 -25.48 -0.34 16.00
C GLY A 69 -24.50 -1.44 15.55
N GLY A 70 -24.53 -1.77 14.26
CA GLY A 70 -23.76 -2.87 13.66
C GLY A 70 -24.47 -4.23 13.74
N THR A 71 -24.11 -5.14 12.83
CA THR A 71 -24.57 -6.53 12.86
C THR A 71 -23.72 -7.36 13.84
N PRO A 72 -24.22 -8.51 14.34
CA PRO A 72 -23.44 -9.38 15.23
C PRO A 72 -22.06 -9.81 14.70
N ASP A 73 -21.90 -9.85 13.37
CA ASP A 73 -20.69 -10.27 12.65
C ASP A 73 -19.71 -9.11 12.39
N ALA A 74 -20.15 -7.87 12.61
CA ALA A 74 -19.35 -6.67 12.47
C ALA A 74 -19.23 -5.97 13.84
N ARG A 75 -18.19 -6.32 14.62
CA ARG A 75 -18.00 -5.79 15.98
C ARG A 75 -16.81 -4.85 16.06
N ALA A 76 -17.02 -3.63 16.54
CA ALA A 76 -15.96 -2.69 16.89
C ALA A 76 -16.27 -2.08 18.27
N CYS A 77 -15.24 -1.89 19.09
CA CYS A 77 -15.40 -1.32 20.43
C CYS A 77 -14.79 0.09 20.52
N GLY A 78 -15.03 0.80 21.63
CA GLY A 78 -14.45 2.12 21.84
C GLY A 78 -12.91 2.16 21.85
N HIS A 79 -12.24 1.02 22.06
CA HIS A 79 -10.79 0.92 21.88
C HIS A 79 -10.39 0.90 20.39
N CYS A 80 -11.15 0.24 19.51
CA CYS A 80 -10.94 0.35 18.06
C CYS A 80 -11.08 1.81 17.60
N LEU A 81 -12.11 2.51 18.08
CA LEU A 81 -12.30 3.93 17.80
C LEU A 81 -11.07 4.74 18.24
N ALA A 82 -10.56 4.52 19.46
CA ALA A 82 -9.37 5.21 19.95
C ALA A 82 -8.11 4.95 19.09
N MET A 83 -7.89 3.70 18.67
CA MET A 83 -6.77 3.32 17.79
C MET A 83 -6.86 4.01 16.43
N ARG A 84 -8.04 3.96 15.79
CA ARG A 84 -8.26 4.59 14.48
C ARG A 84 -8.17 6.13 14.58
N TRP A 85 -8.75 6.71 15.62
CA TRP A 85 -8.70 8.16 15.87
C TRP A 85 -7.27 8.68 16.00
N GLN A 86 -6.41 7.97 16.76
CA GLN A 86 -5.01 8.39 16.94
C GLN A 86 -4.22 8.28 15.63
N ARG A 87 -4.42 7.24 14.82
CA ARG A 87 -3.72 7.10 13.52
C ARG A 87 -4.00 8.24 12.54
N LEU A 88 -5.18 8.85 12.63
CA LEU A 88 -5.58 9.99 11.81
C LEU A 88 -5.07 11.34 12.32
N ARG A 89 -4.40 11.38 13.46
CA ARG A 89 -3.85 12.63 14.00
C ARG A 89 -2.66 13.11 13.19
N THR A 90 -2.41 14.41 13.30
CA THR A 90 -1.28 15.06 12.63
C THR A 90 0.05 14.49 13.13
N ARG A 91 1.12 14.67 12.35
CA ARG A 91 2.48 14.27 12.75
C ARG A 91 2.81 14.81 14.15
N SER A 92 2.62 16.11 14.37
CA SER A 92 2.94 16.76 15.65
C SER A 92 2.18 16.15 16.83
N GLU A 93 0.88 15.91 16.67
CA GLU A 93 0.06 15.28 17.72
C GLU A 93 0.49 13.83 18.00
N ARG A 94 0.76 13.05 16.95
CA ARG A 94 1.19 11.65 17.09
C ARG A 94 2.58 11.53 17.69
N GLU A 95 3.54 12.36 17.29
CA GLU A 95 4.86 12.38 17.92
C GLU A 95 4.76 12.77 19.39
N ALA A 96 3.92 13.77 19.73
CA ALA A 96 3.73 14.17 21.12
C ALA A 96 3.13 13.04 21.98
N LEU A 97 2.11 12.35 21.47
CA LEU A 97 1.47 11.23 22.18
C LEU A 97 2.41 10.03 22.31
N GLU A 98 3.02 9.61 21.21
CA GLU A 98 3.71 8.31 21.10
C GLU A 98 5.16 8.35 21.63
N HIS A 99 5.82 9.52 21.64
CA HIS A 99 7.16 9.70 22.22
C HIS A 99 7.18 10.45 23.54
N GLY A 100 6.01 10.84 24.07
CA GLY A 100 5.91 11.49 25.38
C GLY A 100 6.55 12.88 25.42
N ALA A 101 6.53 13.61 24.30
CA ALA A 101 6.91 15.01 24.33
C ALA A 101 6.01 15.76 25.33
N PRO A 102 6.54 16.63 26.20
CA PRO A 102 5.76 17.29 27.22
C PRO A 102 4.67 18.16 26.59
N VAL A 103 3.41 17.77 26.79
CA VAL A 103 2.25 18.55 26.38
C VAL A 103 1.90 19.53 27.49
N ILE A 104 1.97 20.83 27.20
CA ILE A 104 1.53 21.87 28.13
C ILE A 104 0.06 22.16 27.83
N PRO A 105 -0.87 21.92 28.76
CA PRO A 105 -2.26 22.29 28.55
C PRO A 105 -2.37 23.81 28.44
N ALA A 106 -2.96 24.31 27.35
CA ALA A 106 -3.21 25.74 27.16
C ALA A 106 -4.29 26.32 28.10
N GLY A 107 -4.96 25.46 28.89
CA GLY A 107 -6.00 25.83 29.86
C GLY A 107 -6.93 24.66 30.21
N THR A 108 -8.05 24.98 30.85
CA THR A 108 -9.12 23.99 31.14
C THR A 108 -9.90 23.71 29.86
N TRP A 109 -9.39 22.79 29.05
CA TRP A 109 -9.97 22.40 27.77
C TRP A 109 -10.16 20.87 27.67
N PRO A 110 -11.19 20.37 26.96
CA PRO A 110 -12.33 21.13 26.42
C PRO A 110 -13.29 21.65 27.49
N LEU A 111 -14.06 22.70 27.16
CA LEU A 111 -15.17 23.18 27.96
C LEU A 111 -16.44 22.39 27.61
N VAL A 112 -17.24 22.03 28.62
CA VAL A 112 -18.50 21.28 28.48
C VAL A 112 -19.66 22.04 29.14
N PRO A 113 -20.06 23.20 28.60
CA PRO A 113 -21.20 23.97 29.12
C PRO A 113 -22.52 23.22 28.94
N ASP A 114 -23.58 23.66 29.62
CA ASP A 114 -24.87 22.96 29.66
C ASP A 114 -25.45 22.67 28.28
N TYR A 115 -25.33 23.60 27.33
CA TYR A 115 -25.81 23.39 25.96
C TYR A 115 -25.07 22.26 25.22
N VAL A 116 -23.78 22.04 25.51
CA VAL A 116 -23.03 20.88 24.99
C VAL A 116 -23.56 19.61 25.63
N LEU A 117 -23.79 19.63 26.95
CA LEU A 117 -24.30 18.48 27.68
C LEU A 117 -25.69 18.06 27.17
N ASP A 118 -26.56 19.03 26.86
CA ASP A 118 -27.88 18.80 26.29
C ASP A 118 -27.80 18.27 24.85
N ALA A 119 -26.88 18.79 24.03
CA ALA A 119 -26.63 18.27 22.69
C ALA A 119 -26.12 16.82 22.72
N VAL A 120 -25.15 16.51 23.59
CA VAL A 120 -24.63 15.15 23.75
C VAL A 120 -25.71 14.19 24.23
N TRP A 121 -26.51 14.60 25.22
CA TRP A 121 -27.61 13.79 25.72
C TRP A 121 -28.66 13.52 24.63
N SER A 122 -29.05 14.55 23.89
CA SER A 122 -30.04 14.43 22.80
C SER A 122 -29.56 13.44 21.72
N VAL A 123 -28.29 13.52 21.34
CA VAL A 123 -27.69 12.57 20.39
C VAL A 123 -27.63 11.16 20.98
N TYR A 124 -27.19 11.01 22.23
CA TYR A 124 -27.14 9.72 22.92
C TYR A 124 -28.52 9.05 22.99
N GLN A 125 -29.56 9.81 23.34
CA GLN A 125 -30.94 9.33 23.30
C GLN A 125 -31.32 8.85 21.90
N ALA A 126 -31.00 9.64 20.86
CA ALA A 126 -31.39 9.34 19.49
C ALA A 126 -30.67 8.14 18.86
N VAL A 127 -29.41 7.86 19.25
CA VAL A 127 -28.58 6.82 18.59
C VAL A 127 -28.28 5.60 19.46
N VAL A 128 -28.33 5.73 20.79
CA VAL A 128 -28.03 4.63 21.73
C VAL A 128 -29.29 4.08 22.41
N LEU A 129 -30.18 4.96 22.87
CA LEU A 129 -31.38 4.54 23.63
C LEU A 129 -32.60 4.28 22.74
N ASP A 130 -32.87 5.13 21.74
CA ASP A 130 -34.01 5.01 20.85
C ASP A 130 -33.76 3.95 19.76
N ARG A 131 -34.10 2.69 20.08
CA ARG A 131 -34.05 1.55 19.16
C ARG A 131 -35.16 1.55 18.11
N SER A 132 -36.09 2.52 18.13
CA SER A 132 -37.24 2.62 17.22
C SER A 132 -36.87 3.18 15.85
N ALA A 133 -35.64 3.66 15.69
CA ALA A 133 -35.01 3.92 14.41
C ALA A 133 -34.85 2.59 13.64
N PRO A 134 -35.49 2.38 12.48
CA PRO A 134 -35.34 1.13 11.75
C PRO A 134 -33.86 0.87 11.48
N ALA A 135 -33.43 -0.39 11.66
CA ALA A 135 -32.08 -0.92 11.39
C ALA A 135 -31.68 -0.89 9.89
N GLY A 136 -32.14 0.14 9.17
CA GLY A 136 -31.91 0.43 7.76
C GLY A 136 -32.11 1.92 7.47
N ARG A 137 -31.63 2.82 8.34
CA ARG A 137 -31.67 4.27 8.07
C ARG A 137 -30.77 4.59 6.87
N ARG A 138 -31.41 5.16 5.84
CA ARG A 138 -30.82 5.76 4.62
C ARG A 138 -29.48 6.42 4.91
N ALA A 139 -28.49 6.20 4.04
CA ALA A 139 -27.20 6.90 4.03
C ALA A 139 -27.38 8.37 4.42
N THR A 140 -27.05 8.72 5.67
CA THR A 140 -27.18 10.08 6.17
C THR A 140 -25.88 10.81 5.83
N GLY A 141 -25.69 11.03 4.52
CA GLY A 141 -24.55 11.74 3.95
C GLY A 141 -23.90 10.96 2.81
N GLY A 142 -23.26 11.68 1.87
CA GLY A 142 -22.51 11.09 0.75
C GLY A 142 -21.25 10.30 1.15
N TRP A 143 -21.11 9.93 2.43
CA TRP A 143 -19.96 9.23 2.99
C TRP A 143 -20.17 7.72 3.09
N HIS A 144 -21.41 7.21 3.13
CA HIS A 144 -21.70 5.79 3.32
C HIS A 144 -21.93 5.06 1.99
N ALA A 145 -21.20 3.97 1.77
CA ALA A 145 -21.54 2.93 0.83
C ALA A 145 -22.58 1.96 1.43
N ALA A 146 -23.25 1.18 0.58
CA ALA A 146 -24.21 0.17 1.04
C ALA A 146 -23.58 -0.83 2.04
N ALA A 147 -22.33 -1.21 1.82
CA ALA A 147 -21.58 -2.11 2.70
C ALA A 147 -21.31 -1.52 4.11
N ASP A 148 -21.29 -0.19 4.25
CA ASP A 148 -21.05 0.48 5.54
C ASP A 148 -22.25 0.35 6.52
N LEU A 149 -23.45 0.06 6.01
CA LEU A 149 -24.69 0.02 6.81
C LEU A 149 -24.69 -1.09 7.88
N HIS A 150 -23.88 -2.12 7.67
CA HIS A 150 -23.76 -3.24 8.62
C HIS A 150 -22.71 -3.00 9.70
N LEU A 151 -21.90 -1.93 9.58
CA LEU A 151 -20.84 -1.62 10.53
C LEU A 151 -21.38 -0.83 11.74
N PRO A 152 -20.76 -0.98 12.92
CA PRO A 152 -20.95 -0.06 14.02
C PRO A 152 -20.66 1.39 13.59
N GLN A 153 -21.41 2.33 14.14
CA GLN A 153 -21.35 3.74 13.80
C GLN A 153 -20.85 4.57 14.98
N VAL A 154 -20.25 5.72 14.67
CA VAL A 154 -19.77 6.71 15.63
C VAL A 154 -20.31 8.07 15.22
N THR A 155 -21.08 8.69 16.11
CA THR A 155 -21.64 10.04 15.91
C THR A 155 -20.75 11.07 16.57
N ARG A 156 -20.12 11.93 15.76
CA ARG A 156 -19.31 13.06 16.19
C ARG A 156 -20.19 14.28 16.42
N ILE A 157 -20.00 14.93 17.56
CA ILE A 157 -20.53 16.25 17.90
C ILE A 157 -19.33 17.18 18.02
N ASP A 158 -19.21 18.13 17.11
CA ASP A 158 -18.17 19.16 17.14
C ASP A 158 -18.40 20.12 18.31
N LEU A 159 -17.40 20.31 19.17
CA LEU A 159 -17.58 21.12 20.39
C LEU A 159 -17.66 22.62 20.12
N GLN A 160 -17.20 23.10 18.96
CA GLN A 160 -17.22 24.51 18.60
C GLN A 160 -18.51 24.89 17.88
N THR A 161 -19.02 24.01 17.02
CA THR A 161 -20.12 24.29 16.10
C THR A 161 -21.40 23.52 16.42
N LEU A 162 -21.33 22.52 17.31
CA LEU A 162 -22.38 21.52 17.56
C LEU A 162 -22.80 20.74 16.31
N HIS A 163 -21.99 20.78 15.25
CA HIS A 163 -22.26 20.03 14.03
C HIS A 163 -22.19 18.53 14.30
N VAL A 164 -23.24 17.81 13.90
CA VAL A 164 -23.39 16.37 14.15
C VAL A 164 -23.21 15.59 12.85
N MET A 165 -22.29 14.63 12.86
CA MET A 165 -22.06 13.72 11.72
C MET A 165 -21.84 12.30 12.22
N THR A 166 -22.26 11.30 11.44
CA THR A 166 -22.09 9.89 11.79
C THR A 166 -21.16 9.20 10.80
N PHE A 167 -20.25 8.38 11.31
CA PHE A 167 -19.23 7.67 10.52
C PHE A 167 -19.21 6.18 10.87
N PRO A 168 -19.05 5.30 9.87
CA PRO A 168 -18.91 3.87 10.10
C PRO A 168 -17.49 3.54 10.63
N LEU A 169 -17.41 2.55 11.52
CA LEU A 169 -16.19 2.11 12.17
C LEU A 169 -15.90 0.64 11.85
N LEU A 170 -14.75 0.39 11.22
CA LEU A 170 -14.18 -0.96 11.09
C LEU A 170 -13.49 -1.38 12.39
N THR A 171 -13.62 -2.66 12.72
CA THR A 171 -12.80 -3.30 13.76
C THR A 171 -11.32 -3.05 13.47
N ASP A 172 -10.53 -2.72 14.48
CA ASP A 172 -9.08 -2.76 14.35
C ASP A 172 -8.59 -4.21 14.56
N PRO A 173 -7.84 -4.79 13.62
CA PRO A 173 -7.46 -6.21 13.67
C PRO A 173 -6.40 -6.49 14.74
N LEU A 174 -5.78 -5.44 15.30
CA LEU A 174 -4.85 -5.52 16.41
C LEU A 174 -5.49 -5.09 17.74
N CYS A 175 -6.80 -4.85 17.78
CA CYS A 175 -7.50 -4.49 19.01
C CYS A 175 -7.37 -5.60 20.07
N PRO A 176 -6.81 -5.32 21.27
CA PRO A 176 -6.65 -6.33 22.31
C PRO A 176 -7.97 -6.83 22.92
N HIS A 177 -9.10 -6.18 22.62
CA HIS A 177 -10.40 -6.48 23.23
C HIS A 177 -11.36 -7.22 22.29
N CYS A 178 -11.56 -6.75 21.06
CA CYS A 178 -12.58 -7.29 20.15
C CYS A 178 -12.06 -7.72 18.78
N ALA A 179 -10.74 -7.70 18.54
CA ALA A 179 -10.20 -8.31 17.33
C ALA A 179 -10.41 -9.83 17.37
N PRO A 180 -10.57 -10.48 16.20
CA PRO A 180 -10.65 -11.94 16.12
C PRO A 180 -9.48 -12.62 16.86
N VAL A 181 -9.78 -13.70 17.58
CA VAL A 181 -8.80 -14.43 18.44
C VAL A 181 -8.20 -15.63 17.71
N ASP A 182 -8.71 -15.99 16.53
CA ASP A 182 -8.46 -17.30 15.90
C ASP A 182 -6.99 -17.52 15.48
N GLU A 183 -6.15 -16.48 15.50
CA GLU A 183 -4.74 -16.54 15.09
C GLU A 183 -3.82 -15.97 16.19
N LEU A 184 -3.76 -16.60 17.36
CA LEU A 184 -2.81 -16.21 18.42
C LEU A 184 -1.41 -16.83 18.26
N THR A 185 -1.32 -17.98 17.59
CA THR A 185 -0.07 -18.71 17.36
C THR A 185 0.25 -18.74 15.87
N PRO A 186 1.50 -18.49 15.46
CA PRO A 186 1.92 -18.71 14.09
C PRO A 186 1.74 -20.18 13.73
N GLN A 187 1.10 -20.43 12.60
CA GLN A 187 0.95 -21.78 12.04
C GLN A 187 1.77 -21.84 10.74
N PRO A 188 2.38 -23.00 10.42
CA PRO A 188 2.98 -23.21 9.10
C PRO A 188 1.98 -22.83 8.01
N ALA A 189 2.44 -22.07 7.02
CA ALA A 189 1.56 -21.66 5.92
C ALA A 189 1.08 -22.89 5.15
N THR A 190 -0.18 -22.86 4.73
CA THR A 190 -0.75 -23.81 3.78
C THR A 190 -1.30 -23.01 2.62
N LEU A 191 -1.03 -23.47 1.39
CA LEU A 191 -1.53 -22.81 0.20
C LEU A 191 -2.26 -23.81 -0.69
N ASP A 192 -3.59 -23.70 -0.71
CA ASP A 192 -4.45 -24.49 -1.58
C ASP A 192 -4.85 -23.65 -2.79
N LEU A 193 -4.19 -23.90 -3.92
CA LEU A 193 -4.46 -23.22 -5.18
C LEU A 193 -5.42 -24.06 -6.02
N VAL A 194 -6.55 -23.47 -6.40
CA VAL A 194 -7.64 -24.15 -7.11
C VAL A 194 -7.88 -23.52 -8.48
N SER A 195 -8.50 -24.29 -9.38
CA SER A 195 -8.88 -23.81 -10.71
C SER A 195 -9.83 -22.61 -10.59
N ARG A 196 -9.57 -21.57 -11.40
CA ARG A 196 -10.31 -20.30 -11.42
C ARG A 196 -10.71 -19.94 -12.84
N PRO A 197 -11.89 -20.36 -13.31
CA PRO A 197 -12.36 -20.06 -14.66
C PRO A 197 -12.45 -18.55 -14.92
N LYS A 198 -11.88 -18.11 -16.04
CA LYS A 198 -11.91 -16.73 -16.52
C LYS A 198 -13.11 -16.51 -17.43
N PRO A 199 -13.73 -15.31 -17.42
CA PRO A 199 -14.85 -15.01 -18.33
C PRO A 199 -14.43 -15.03 -19.81
N ASP A 200 -13.18 -14.63 -20.09
CA ASP A 200 -12.53 -14.67 -21.39
C ASP A 200 -11.00 -14.82 -21.23
N PRO A 201 -10.26 -15.19 -22.29
CA PRO A 201 -8.82 -15.40 -22.17
C PRO A 201 -8.00 -14.15 -21.81
N GLY A 202 -8.45 -12.96 -22.20
CA GLY A 202 -7.75 -11.70 -21.95
C GLY A 202 -8.02 -11.11 -20.57
N SER A 203 -8.99 -11.64 -19.82
CA SER A 203 -9.38 -11.13 -18.52
C SER A 203 -8.65 -11.84 -17.38
N TYR A 204 -7.71 -11.14 -16.74
CA TYR A 204 -6.96 -11.62 -15.58
C TYR A 204 -7.56 -11.17 -14.23
N ARG A 205 -8.66 -10.41 -14.25
CA ARG A 205 -9.42 -9.98 -13.06
C ARG A 205 -10.77 -10.68 -13.06
N LEU A 206 -11.04 -11.53 -12.07
CA LEU A 206 -12.27 -12.33 -12.04
C LEU A 206 -13.49 -11.53 -11.58
N THR A 207 -13.27 -10.48 -10.80
CA THR A 207 -14.32 -9.60 -10.27
C THR A 207 -14.04 -8.16 -10.67
N SER A 208 -15.07 -7.46 -11.16
CA SER A 208 -14.98 -6.03 -11.47
C SER A 208 -14.70 -5.22 -10.20
N THR A 209 -13.89 -4.18 -10.32
CA THR A 209 -13.54 -3.27 -9.21
C THR A 209 -14.76 -2.63 -8.55
N THR A 210 -15.84 -2.42 -9.31
CA THR A 210 -17.10 -1.84 -8.83
C THR A 210 -18.05 -2.86 -8.18
N SER A 211 -17.70 -4.15 -8.18
CA SER A 211 -18.55 -5.22 -7.66
C SER A 211 -18.17 -5.65 -6.23
N TYR A 212 -17.02 -5.22 -5.72
CA TYR A 212 -16.63 -5.51 -4.34
C TYR A 212 -17.53 -4.74 -3.36
N PRO A 213 -17.91 -5.36 -2.23
CA PRO A 213 -18.66 -4.69 -1.17
C PRO A 213 -17.73 -3.81 -0.31
N LEU A 214 -17.05 -2.84 -0.94
CA LEU A 214 -16.10 -1.96 -0.27
C LEU A 214 -16.82 -1.05 0.72
N THR A 215 -16.39 -1.08 1.98
CA THR A 215 -16.86 -0.18 3.04
C THR A 215 -16.15 1.17 2.95
N THR A 216 -16.32 1.87 1.82
CA THR A 216 -15.54 3.07 1.48
C THR A 216 -15.66 4.19 2.51
N GLY A 217 -16.82 4.32 3.17
CA GLY A 217 -17.02 5.27 4.26
C GLY A 217 -16.20 4.91 5.50
N ALA A 218 -16.04 3.62 5.81
CA ALA A 218 -15.22 3.19 6.94
C ALA A 218 -13.73 3.16 6.61
N MET A 219 -13.38 3.09 5.33
CA MET A 219 -12.00 3.18 4.86
C MET A 219 -11.45 4.60 4.94
N ALA A 220 -12.21 5.61 4.49
CA ALA A 220 -11.79 6.99 4.52
C ALA A 220 -12.84 7.91 5.15
N ASN A 221 -12.59 8.34 6.39
CA ASN A 221 -13.39 9.33 7.09
C ASN A 221 -12.56 10.04 8.19
N PRO A 222 -12.90 11.29 8.56
CA PRO A 222 -12.04 12.12 9.42
C PRO A 222 -12.00 11.70 10.90
N VAL A 223 -12.80 10.72 11.31
CA VAL A 223 -12.92 10.29 12.71
C VAL A 223 -12.20 8.97 12.96
N CYS A 224 -12.39 8.00 12.07
CA CYS A 224 -11.98 6.62 12.29
C CYS A 224 -11.70 5.82 11.00
N GLY A 225 -11.46 6.50 9.87
CA GLY A 225 -11.09 5.86 8.61
C GLY A 225 -9.87 4.95 8.74
N SER A 226 -9.95 3.72 8.22
CA SER A 226 -8.85 2.76 8.29
C SER A 226 -7.65 3.09 7.41
N LEU A 227 -7.89 3.79 6.29
CA LEU A 227 -6.91 4.15 5.26
C LEU A 227 -6.60 5.64 5.21
N GLY A 228 -7.31 6.47 5.98
CA GLY A 228 -7.06 7.92 6.03
C GLY A 228 -8.31 8.72 6.39
N ALA A 229 -8.14 10.04 6.42
CA ALA A 229 -9.22 10.98 6.78
C ALA A 229 -10.20 11.25 5.63
N GLY A 230 -9.82 10.92 4.39
CA GLY A 230 -10.59 11.22 3.18
C GLY A 230 -9.83 10.87 1.91
N THR A 231 -10.44 11.21 0.77
CA THR A 231 -9.87 11.11 -0.57
C THR A 231 -9.93 12.47 -1.25
N TRP A 232 -8.98 12.76 -2.14
CA TRP A 232 -8.93 13.95 -2.96
C TRP A 232 -9.04 13.57 -4.44
N LEU A 233 -9.87 14.28 -5.19
CA LEU A 233 -9.99 14.14 -6.64
C LEU A 233 -9.11 15.18 -7.30
N ASP A 234 -8.23 14.78 -8.22
CA ASP A 234 -7.55 15.76 -9.07
C ASP A 234 -8.41 16.05 -10.30
N VAL A 235 -9.33 17.00 -10.13
CA VAL A 235 -10.22 17.48 -11.20
C VAL A 235 -9.48 18.27 -12.29
N THR A 236 -8.21 18.62 -12.08
CA THR A 236 -7.38 19.36 -13.02
C THR A 236 -6.47 18.47 -13.86
N SER A 237 -6.38 17.18 -13.55
CA SER A 237 -5.61 16.22 -14.34
C SER A 237 -6.17 16.13 -15.76
N PRO A 238 -5.34 16.35 -16.81
CA PRO A 238 -5.78 16.33 -18.20
C PRO A 238 -5.74 14.92 -18.82
N THR A 239 -5.05 13.97 -18.20
CA THR A 239 -4.75 12.64 -18.78
C THR A 239 -5.55 11.50 -18.16
N THR A 240 -5.88 11.57 -16.88
CA THR A 240 -6.67 10.54 -16.18
C THR A 240 -7.68 11.22 -15.25
N SER A 241 -8.41 10.45 -14.44
CA SER A 241 -9.27 10.97 -13.37
C SER A 241 -8.74 10.53 -12.00
N PRO A 242 -7.61 11.08 -11.50
CA PRO A 242 -6.92 10.56 -10.33
C PRO A 242 -7.74 10.75 -9.06
N VAL A 243 -7.71 9.73 -8.20
CA VAL A 243 -8.19 9.80 -6.82
C VAL A 243 -7.09 9.34 -5.90
N THR A 244 -6.77 10.13 -4.89
CA THR A 244 -5.68 9.84 -3.95
C THR A 244 -6.19 9.92 -2.52
N GLY A 245 -5.63 9.10 -1.64
CA GLY A 245 -5.76 9.23 -0.19
C GLY A 245 -4.39 9.10 0.47
N SER A 246 -4.32 9.41 1.77
CA SER A 246 -3.09 9.20 2.53
C SER A 246 -3.34 8.98 4.01
N VAL A 247 -2.37 8.34 4.65
CA VAL A 247 -2.34 8.10 6.10
C VAL A 247 -0.90 8.12 6.61
N LEU A 248 -0.71 8.68 7.80
CA LEU A 248 0.57 8.58 8.49
C LEU A 248 0.71 7.18 9.11
N ILE A 249 1.78 6.48 8.79
CA ILE A 249 2.13 5.19 9.39
C ILE A 249 3.45 5.38 10.14
N ARG A 250 3.51 4.86 11.36
CA ARG A 250 4.79 4.82 12.09
C ARG A 250 5.56 3.62 11.59
N GLY A 251 6.71 3.87 11.00
CA GLY A 251 7.73 2.84 10.76
C GLY A 251 8.90 2.99 11.71
N TYR A 252 9.95 2.21 11.47
CA TYR A 252 11.16 2.22 12.28
C TYR A 252 11.84 3.61 12.35
N ALA A 253 11.90 4.33 11.23
CA ALA A 253 12.53 5.64 11.13
C ALA A 253 11.61 6.82 11.51
N GLY A 254 10.40 6.53 12.01
CA GLY A 254 9.41 7.55 12.42
C GLY A 254 8.13 7.53 11.58
N LEU A 255 7.36 8.62 11.64
CA LEU A 255 6.13 8.75 10.86
C LEU A 255 6.42 9.02 9.38
N VAL A 256 5.83 8.22 8.50
CA VAL A 256 5.91 8.40 7.05
C VAL A 256 4.49 8.57 6.50
N ASN A 257 4.33 9.50 5.56
CA ASN A 257 3.05 9.67 4.87
C ASN A 257 2.97 8.65 3.74
N PHE A 258 2.07 7.68 3.88
CA PHE A 258 1.78 6.72 2.83
C PHE A 258 0.59 7.23 2.03
N THR A 259 0.84 7.49 0.76
CA THR A 259 -0.21 7.77 -0.22
C THR A 259 -0.74 6.46 -0.80
N TRP A 260 -1.89 6.52 -1.45
CA TRP A 260 -2.46 5.46 -2.27
C TRP A 260 -3.38 6.13 -3.28
N SER A 261 -3.48 5.60 -4.48
CA SER A 261 -4.13 6.27 -5.60
C SER A 261 -4.80 5.31 -6.57
N GLY A 262 -5.72 5.83 -7.36
CA GLY A 262 -6.32 5.07 -8.45
C GLY A 262 -6.48 5.98 -9.65
N GLN A 263 -6.15 5.44 -10.81
CA GLN A 263 -6.06 6.21 -12.05
C GLN A 263 -6.74 5.45 -13.17
N ALA A 264 -7.89 5.96 -13.56
CA ALA A 264 -8.71 5.45 -14.63
C ALA A 264 -9.38 6.64 -15.34
N ASN A 265 -10.22 6.32 -16.34
CA ASN A 265 -10.98 7.33 -17.10
C ASN A 265 -12.25 7.83 -16.39
N SER A 266 -12.45 7.50 -15.11
CA SER A 266 -13.54 8.08 -14.31
C SER A 266 -13.16 8.15 -12.82
N PHE A 267 -13.56 9.22 -12.13
CA PHE A 267 -13.31 9.37 -10.70
C PHE A 267 -13.95 8.26 -9.85
N ARG A 268 -15.05 7.65 -10.32
CA ARG A 268 -15.68 6.53 -9.62
C ARG A 268 -14.76 5.30 -9.61
N THR A 269 -14.34 4.86 -10.81
CA THR A 269 -13.43 3.71 -10.96
C THR A 269 -12.10 3.96 -10.26
N SER A 270 -11.54 5.16 -10.44
CA SER A 270 -10.30 5.58 -9.78
C SER A 270 -10.42 5.54 -8.25
N LYS A 271 -11.56 5.95 -7.69
CA LYS A 271 -11.78 5.87 -6.24
C LYS A 271 -11.78 4.44 -5.73
N ASP A 272 -12.42 3.51 -6.44
CA ASP A 272 -12.44 2.10 -6.06
C ASP A 272 -11.05 1.47 -6.18
N LEU A 273 -10.31 1.78 -7.26
CA LEU A 273 -8.89 1.38 -7.42
C LEU A 273 -8.01 1.94 -6.29
N ALA A 274 -8.19 3.21 -5.93
CA ALA A 274 -7.44 3.85 -4.85
C ALA A 274 -7.65 3.14 -3.52
N PHE A 275 -8.88 2.70 -3.23
CA PHE A 275 -9.13 1.91 -2.03
C PHE A 275 -8.52 0.51 -2.09
N LEU A 276 -8.53 -0.15 -3.25
CA LEU A 276 -7.87 -1.46 -3.40
C LEU A 276 -6.36 -1.34 -3.17
N GLU A 277 -5.70 -0.35 -3.77
CA GLU A 277 -4.27 -0.06 -3.50
C GLU A 277 -4.05 0.30 -2.02
N GLY A 278 -4.92 1.14 -1.44
CA GLY A 278 -4.84 1.51 -0.04
C GLY A 278 -4.97 0.30 0.90
N LEU A 279 -5.84 -0.67 0.59
CA LEU A 279 -5.98 -1.92 1.34
C LEU A 279 -4.75 -2.82 1.20
N GLU A 280 -4.19 -2.92 0.00
CA GLU A 280 -2.95 -3.65 -0.25
C GLU A 280 -1.79 -3.06 0.58
N ARG A 281 -1.56 -1.74 0.49
CA ARG A 281 -0.54 -1.05 1.29
C ARG A 281 -0.81 -1.17 2.80
N TYR A 282 -2.09 -1.14 3.22
CA TYR A 282 -2.45 -1.34 4.62
C TYR A 282 -2.05 -2.73 5.15
N ALA A 283 -2.15 -3.75 4.32
CA ALA A 283 -1.71 -5.12 4.61
C ALA A 283 -0.19 -5.28 4.54
N GLY A 284 0.46 -4.70 3.52
CA GLY A 284 1.90 -4.81 3.28
C GLY A 284 2.77 -3.97 4.22
N THR A 285 2.23 -2.90 4.83
CA THR A 285 3.04 -2.07 5.73
C THR A 285 3.36 -2.74 7.07
N HIS A 286 2.42 -3.49 7.64
CA HIS A 286 2.55 -4.12 8.95
C HIS A 286 1.73 -5.41 9.00
N GLN A 287 2.22 -6.41 9.75
CA GLN A 287 1.39 -7.54 10.10
C GLN A 287 0.14 -7.09 10.88
N ARG A 288 -1.04 -7.28 10.29
CA ARG A 288 -2.34 -6.95 10.90
C ARG A 288 -3.05 -8.19 11.45
N ARG A 289 -2.29 -9.07 12.08
CA ARG A 289 -2.76 -10.29 12.74
C ARG A 289 -2.18 -10.35 14.15
N ARG A 290 -2.84 -11.08 15.05
CA ARG A 290 -2.42 -11.16 16.47
C ARG A 290 -1.26 -12.12 16.70
N ALA A 291 -1.06 -13.08 15.81
CA ALA A 291 0.04 -14.02 15.86
C ALA A 291 1.36 -13.26 15.84
N LYS A 292 2.18 -13.43 16.88
CA LYS A 292 3.49 -12.78 16.93
C LYS A 292 4.47 -13.49 16.00
N PRO A 293 5.36 -12.77 15.29
CA PRO A 293 6.46 -13.40 14.56
C PRO A 293 7.29 -14.34 15.44
N ILE A 294 7.86 -15.37 14.82
CA ILE A 294 8.86 -16.24 15.44
C ILE A 294 10.16 -15.46 15.51
N VAL A 295 10.83 -15.40 16.66
CA VAL A 295 12.12 -14.70 16.80
C VAL A 295 13.23 -15.73 16.98
N ALA A 296 14.13 -15.82 16.01
CA ALA A 296 15.23 -16.79 15.99
C ALA A 296 16.37 -16.29 15.08
N ALA A 297 17.58 -16.82 15.28
CA ALA A 297 18.70 -16.63 14.34
C ALA A 297 18.50 -17.53 13.11
N LEU A 298 19.07 -17.15 11.95
CA LEU A 298 19.01 -18.00 10.75
C LEU A 298 19.74 -19.33 10.98
N THR A 299 20.86 -19.31 11.71
CA THR A 299 21.64 -20.50 12.05
C THR A 299 20.84 -21.52 12.89
N ASP A 300 19.89 -21.06 13.70
CA ASP A 300 18.98 -21.93 14.47
C ASP A 300 17.87 -22.54 13.60
N LEU A 301 17.47 -21.87 12.51
CA LEU A 301 16.38 -22.29 11.64
C LEU A 301 16.82 -23.20 10.49
N GLY A 302 18.07 -23.07 10.03
CA GLY A 302 18.61 -23.88 8.94
C GLY A 302 17.84 -23.72 7.63
N ASP A 303 17.57 -24.84 6.94
CA ASP A 303 16.90 -24.91 5.63
C ASP A 303 15.37 -24.68 5.68
N THR A 304 14.82 -24.54 6.88
CA THR A 304 13.41 -24.18 7.09
C THR A 304 13.12 -22.70 6.84
N ALA A 305 14.17 -21.88 6.71
CA ALA A 305 14.08 -20.44 6.52
C ALA A 305 14.75 -19.97 5.22
N LEU A 306 14.22 -18.88 4.66
CA LEU A 306 14.84 -18.15 3.57
C LEU A 306 16.09 -17.42 4.07
N ASP A 307 17.24 -17.66 3.42
CA ASP A 307 18.42 -16.83 3.62
C ASP A 307 18.21 -15.45 2.96
N PRO A 308 18.10 -14.35 3.73
CA PRO A 308 17.78 -13.03 3.18
C PRO A 308 18.81 -12.53 2.16
N ARG A 309 20.05 -13.00 2.24
CA ARG A 309 21.14 -12.58 1.33
C ARG A 309 20.87 -12.98 -0.13
N THR A 310 20.04 -14.01 -0.33
CA THR A 310 19.59 -14.42 -1.67
C THR A 310 18.65 -13.39 -2.33
N CYS A 311 18.08 -12.47 -1.55
CA CYS A 311 17.30 -11.32 -2.03
C CYS A 311 18.15 -10.05 -2.25
N GLY A 312 19.49 -10.18 -2.16
CA GLY A 312 20.44 -9.09 -2.36
C GLY A 312 20.79 -8.34 -1.08
N GLU A 313 22.03 -7.83 -1.03
CA GLU A 313 22.57 -7.02 0.05
C GLU A 313 22.96 -5.63 -0.47
N TYR A 314 22.93 -4.63 0.39
CA TYR A 314 23.44 -3.32 0.00
C TYR A 314 24.97 -3.35 -0.18
N PRO A 315 25.53 -2.43 -0.98
CA PRO A 315 26.97 -2.21 -1.00
C PRO A 315 27.52 -1.97 0.41
N ALA A 316 28.73 -2.47 0.71
CA ALA A 316 29.34 -2.32 2.04
C ALA A 316 29.41 -0.86 2.53
N GLN A 317 29.61 0.08 1.61
CA GLN A 317 29.66 1.52 1.91
C GLN A 317 28.35 2.02 2.52
N THR A 318 27.20 1.50 2.09
CA THR A 318 25.87 1.88 2.60
C THR A 318 25.79 1.64 4.11
N TYR A 319 26.19 0.44 4.54
CA TYR A 319 26.21 0.06 5.95
C TYR A 319 27.22 0.86 6.79
N LEU A 320 28.25 1.43 6.17
CA LEU A 320 29.21 2.30 6.87
C LEU A 320 28.68 3.73 7.04
N THR A 321 27.88 4.23 6.09
CA THR A 321 27.43 5.62 6.07
C THR A 321 26.02 5.84 6.61
N ASP A 322 25.19 4.80 6.58
CA ASP A 322 23.81 4.88 7.03
C ASP A 322 23.64 4.17 8.38
N PRO A 323 23.53 4.90 9.50
CA PRO A 323 23.45 4.31 10.83
C PRO A 323 22.11 3.61 11.09
N THR A 324 21.16 3.69 10.17
CA THR A 324 19.83 3.09 10.32
C THR A 324 19.76 1.64 9.82
N VAL A 325 20.81 1.18 9.12
CA VAL A 325 20.93 -0.17 8.58
C VAL A 325 22.26 -0.82 8.98
N ALA A 326 22.26 -2.15 9.06
CA ALA A 326 23.47 -2.94 9.33
C ALA A 326 23.47 -4.22 8.47
N PRO A 327 24.63 -4.80 8.11
CA PRO A 327 24.66 -6.04 7.35
C PRO A 327 23.86 -7.15 8.05
N PHE A 328 23.24 -8.03 7.27
CA PHE A 328 22.54 -9.17 7.84
C PHE A 328 23.53 -10.09 8.57
N ASP A 329 23.16 -10.48 9.78
CA ASP A 329 23.97 -11.29 10.69
C ASP A 329 23.21 -12.60 10.95
N PRO A 330 23.69 -13.76 10.45
CA PRO A 330 22.94 -15.01 10.50
C PRO A 330 22.77 -15.55 11.93
N ASP A 331 23.57 -15.08 12.88
CA ASP A 331 23.50 -15.46 14.30
C ASP A 331 22.63 -14.50 15.13
N ARG A 332 22.13 -13.42 14.52
CA ARG A 332 21.27 -12.44 15.20
C ARG A 332 19.81 -12.90 15.17
N PRO A 333 19.13 -12.99 16.33
CA PRO A 333 17.71 -13.24 16.34
C PRO A 333 16.91 -12.11 15.68
N ILE A 334 16.13 -12.44 14.66
CA ILE A 334 15.23 -11.52 13.97
C ILE A 334 13.80 -12.08 13.90
N PRO A 335 12.78 -11.26 13.61
CA PRO A 335 11.41 -11.73 13.43
C PRO A 335 11.20 -12.44 12.09
N TRP A 336 10.52 -13.58 12.12
CA TRP A 336 10.17 -14.44 10.99
C TRP A 336 8.67 -14.68 10.93
N VAL A 337 8.13 -14.75 9.73
CA VAL A 337 6.73 -15.12 9.44
C VAL A 337 6.68 -16.29 8.48
N TRP A 338 5.59 -17.05 8.51
CA TRP A 338 5.41 -18.17 7.60
C TRP A 338 5.01 -17.69 6.20
N GLY A 339 5.75 -18.16 5.21
CA GLY A 339 5.36 -18.18 3.81
C GLY A 339 5.30 -19.60 3.27
N TYR A 340 5.00 -19.73 1.98
CA TYR A 340 4.89 -21.01 1.29
C TYR A 340 5.74 -20.99 0.02
N SER A 341 6.69 -21.93 -0.09
CA SER A 341 7.48 -22.15 -1.30
C SER A 341 6.65 -22.94 -2.32
N LEU A 342 6.41 -22.36 -3.50
CA LEU A 342 5.67 -23.02 -4.56
C LEU A 342 6.50 -24.09 -5.29
N ARG A 343 7.83 -23.93 -5.33
CA ARG A 343 8.75 -24.88 -5.97
C ARG A 343 8.94 -26.12 -5.11
N ASP A 344 9.19 -25.92 -3.82
CA ASP A 344 9.47 -27.01 -2.87
C ASP A 344 8.18 -27.57 -2.24
N ASP A 345 7.03 -26.96 -2.52
CA ASP A 345 5.70 -27.32 -2.00
C ASP A 345 5.67 -27.48 -0.47
N ARG A 346 6.22 -26.49 0.24
CA ARG A 346 6.37 -26.54 1.70
C ARG A 346 6.27 -25.16 2.35
N PRO A 347 5.85 -25.09 3.63
CA PRO A 347 6.00 -23.88 4.42
C PRO A 347 7.49 -23.53 4.62
N VAL A 348 7.80 -22.23 4.58
CA VAL A 348 9.14 -21.68 4.79
C VAL A 348 9.05 -20.44 5.67
N LEU A 349 10.01 -20.24 6.56
CA LEU A 349 10.13 -19.01 7.35
C LEU A 349 10.79 -17.92 6.52
N VAL A 350 10.16 -16.75 6.48
CA VAL A 350 10.63 -15.57 5.76
C VAL A 350 10.88 -14.46 6.78
N PRO A 351 11.97 -13.68 6.65
CA PRO A 351 12.17 -12.51 7.50
C PRO A 351 10.97 -11.57 7.40
N ALA A 352 10.39 -11.18 8.52
CA ALA A 352 9.26 -10.24 8.53
C ALA A 352 9.62 -8.91 7.84
N ARG A 353 10.91 -8.56 7.85
CA ARG A 353 11.46 -7.39 7.16
C ARG A 353 11.27 -7.42 5.65
N LEU A 354 11.36 -8.61 5.03
CA LEU A 354 11.18 -8.79 3.59
C LEU A 354 9.70 -8.80 3.17
N THR A 355 8.79 -8.96 4.14
CA THR A 355 7.36 -9.06 3.87
C THR A 355 6.62 -7.78 4.22
N TYR A 356 7.01 -7.09 5.28
CA TYR A 356 6.28 -5.95 5.82
C TYR A 356 7.14 -4.67 5.85
N TYR A 357 7.06 -3.89 4.77
CA TYR A 357 8.05 -2.85 4.43
C TYR A 357 8.03 -1.58 5.29
N ALA A 358 6.99 -1.36 6.11
CA ALA A 358 6.97 -0.27 7.10
C ALA A 358 7.20 -0.77 8.54
N SER A 359 7.34 -2.07 8.74
CA SER A 359 7.60 -2.68 10.04
C SER A 359 9.09 -2.97 10.22
N GLY A 360 9.55 -3.10 11.47
CA GLY A 360 10.94 -3.48 11.76
C GLY A 360 11.34 -3.13 13.18
N GLN A 361 12.30 -3.89 13.69
CA GLN A 361 13.02 -3.62 14.92
C GLN A 361 14.47 -3.25 14.57
N ALA A 362 15.20 -2.62 15.49
CA ALA A 362 16.61 -2.30 15.25
C ALA A 362 17.44 -3.53 14.84
N SER A 363 17.04 -4.73 15.28
CA SER A 363 17.73 -5.99 15.00
C SER A 363 17.59 -6.49 13.55
N ASP A 364 16.54 -6.10 12.81
CA ASP A 364 16.23 -6.63 11.47
C ASP A 364 16.33 -5.60 10.34
N ASN A 365 16.92 -4.42 10.58
CA ASN A 365 17.14 -3.40 9.56
C ASN A 365 18.37 -3.67 8.68
N PHE A 366 18.39 -4.80 7.98
CA PHE A 366 19.46 -5.11 7.03
C PHE A 366 19.21 -4.61 5.61
N VAL A 367 17.95 -4.36 5.27
CA VAL A 367 17.51 -3.71 4.03
C VAL A 367 16.26 -2.87 4.29
N TYR A 368 15.94 -1.95 3.38
CA TYR A 368 14.62 -1.33 3.25
C TYR A 368 13.88 -1.99 2.09
N GLU A 369 12.73 -2.59 2.37
CA GLU A 369 11.84 -3.05 1.32
C GLU A 369 10.88 -1.97 0.87
N SER A 370 10.31 -2.18 -0.31
CA SER A 370 9.18 -1.43 -0.87
C SER A 370 7.93 -2.33 -0.91
N SER A 371 6.87 -1.88 -1.59
CA SER A 371 5.69 -2.71 -1.84
C SER A 371 5.91 -3.78 -2.91
N ASN A 372 7.12 -3.88 -3.49
CA ASN A 372 7.42 -4.78 -4.61
C ASN A 372 6.96 -6.23 -4.34
N GLY A 373 6.10 -6.75 -5.21
CA GLY A 373 5.51 -8.08 -5.10
C GLY A 373 4.32 -8.18 -4.14
N CYS A 374 3.84 -7.07 -3.57
CA CYS A 374 2.57 -7.02 -2.87
C CYS A 374 1.44 -6.86 -3.89
N ALA A 375 0.36 -7.62 -3.74
CA ALA A 375 -0.77 -7.50 -4.65
C ALA A 375 -2.08 -7.91 -4.00
N ILE A 376 -3.16 -7.22 -4.39
CA ILE A 376 -4.54 -7.53 -4.00
C ILE A 376 -5.33 -8.15 -5.15
N GLY A 377 -6.18 -9.13 -4.84
CA GLY A 377 -7.04 -9.80 -5.80
C GLY A 377 -8.32 -10.36 -5.18
N SER A 378 -9.24 -10.80 -6.04
CA SER A 378 -10.51 -11.46 -5.64
C SER A 378 -10.32 -12.86 -5.03
N CYS A 379 -9.14 -13.45 -5.22
CA CYS A 379 -8.74 -14.76 -4.72
C CYS A 379 -7.22 -14.80 -4.57
N LEU A 380 -6.70 -15.86 -3.94
CA LEU A 380 -5.25 -16.05 -3.77
C LEU A 380 -4.53 -16.17 -5.11
N GLU A 381 -5.08 -16.90 -6.08
CA GLU A 381 -4.47 -17.10 -7.39
C GLU A 381 -4.30 -15.76 -8.14
N GLU A 382 -5.31 -14.89 -8.06
CA GLU A 382 -5.25 -13.55 -8.66
C GLU A 382 -4.19 -12.69 -7.96
N ALA A 383 -4.20 -12.64 -6.63
CA ALA A 383 -3.22 -11.86 -5.87
C ALA A 383 -1.78 -12.32 -6.15
N ILE A 384 -1.52 -13.63 -6.19
CA ILE A 384 -0.19 -14.18 -6.49
C ILE A 384 0.22 -13.88 -7.93
N LEU A 385 -0.67 -14.04 -8.91
CA LEU A 385 -0.35 -13.74 -10.31
C LEU A 385 0.10 -12.28 -10.47
N PHE A 386 -0.63 -11.33 -9.90
CA PHE A 386 -0.27 -9.92 -10.01
C PHE A 386 1.01 -9.58 -9.23
N GLY A 387 1.25 -10.19 -8.07
CA GLY A 387 2.53 -10.04 -7.36
C GLY A 387 3.72 -10.56 -8.18
N LEU A 388 3.56 -11.69 -8.87
CA LEU A 388 4.60 -12.23 -9.76
C LEU A 388 4.83 -11.35 -11.00
N LEU A 389 3.76 -10.89 -11.64
CA LEU A 389 3.88 -9.96 -12.78
C LEU A 389 4.60 -8.69 -12.34
N GLU A 390 4.29 -8.18 -11.15
CA GLU A 390 4.95 -7.00 -10.59
C GLU A 390 6.46 -7.21 -10.42
N LEU A 391 6.88 -8.32 -9.80
CA LEU A 391 8.28 -8.66 -9.61
C LEU A 391 9.03 -8.83 -10.94
N ILE A 392 8.43 -9.53 -11.90
CA ILE A 392 9.02 -9.77 -13.22
C ILE A 392 9.19 -8.45 -13.98
N GLU A 393 8.23 -7.53 -13.88
CA GLU A 393 8.31 -6.21 -14.49
C GLU A 393 9.50 -5.40 -13.97
N ARG A 394 9.69 -5.37 -12.64
CA ARG A 394 10.75 -4.59 -11.97
C ARG A 394 12.10 -5.21 -12.27
N ASP A 395 12.19 -6.53 -12.26
CA ASP A 395 13.39 -7.26 -12.65
C ASP A 395 13.82 -6.95 -14.09
N ALA A 396 12.90 -7.07 -15.06
CA ALA A 396 13.17 -6.78 -16.46
C ALA A 396 13.53 -5.30 -16.70
N PHE A 397 12.82 -4.37 -16.07
CA PHE A 397 13.13 -2.94 -16.16
C PHE A 397 14.55 -2.65 -15.65
N LEU A 398 14.93 -3.19 -14.49
CA LEU A 398 16.25 -2.98 -13.91
C LEU A 398 17.36 -3.67 -14.70
N LEU A 399 17.10 -4.85 -15.28
CA LEU A 399 18.03 -5.50 -16.21
C LEU A 399 18.27 -4.64 -17.45
N GLY A 400 17.21 -4.10 -18.05
CA GLY A 400 17.30 -3.19 -19.19
C GLY A 400 18.05 -1.89 -18.87
N TRP A 401 17.71 -1.27 -17.74
CA TRP A 401 18.32 -0.01 -17.30
C TRP A 401 19.79 -0.19 -16.88
N TYR A 402 20.04 -0.98 -15.83
CA TYR A 402 21.39 -1.14 -15.26
C TYR A 402 22.31 -1.96 -16.15
N GLY A 403 21.77 -2.89 -16.95
CA GLY A 403 22.53 -3.63 -17.95
C GLY A 403 22.84 -2.81 -19.21
N ASN A 404 22.33 -1.58 -19.30
CA ASN A 404 22.48 -0.69 -20.45
C ASN A 404 22.15 -1.41 -21.77
N LEU A 405 21.01 -2.12 -21.79
CA LEU A 405 20.63 -2.95 -22.92
C LEU A 405 20.03 -2.10 -24.05
N GLU A 406 20.28 -2.54 -25.28
CA GLU A 406 19.57 -2.04 -26.46
C GLU A 406 18.25 -2.80 -26.56
N LEU A 407 17.16 -2.14 -26.22
CA LEU A 407 15.82 -2.73 -26.26
C LEU A 407 15.16 -2.50 -27.61
N THR A 408 14.31 -3.42 -28.03
CA THR A 408 13.53 -3.32 -29.26
C THR A 408 12.28 -2.46 -29.02
N GLU A 409 12.06 -1.45 -29.86
CA GLU A 409 10.85 -0.64 -29.78
C GLU A 409 9.64 -1.38 -30.37
N ILE A 410 8.50 -1.29 -29.71
CA ILE A 410 7.24 -1.89 -30.15
C ILE A 410 6.48 -0.83 -30.95
N ASP A 411 6.12 -1.18 -32.19
CA ASP A 411 5.23 -0.37 -33.00
C ASP A 411 3.83 -0.31 -32.36
N LEU A 412 3.48 0.84 -31.79
CA LEU A 412 2.19 1.06 -31.14
C LEU A 412 1.00 0.98 -32.11
N ASP A 413 1.20 1.20 -33.41
CA ASP A 413 0.14 1.06 -34.41
C ASP A 413 -0.22 -0.41 -34.67
N SER A 414 0.65 -1.34 -34.28
CA SER A 414 0.35 -2.78 -34.32
C SER A 414 -0.64 -3.23 -33.24
N CYS A 415 -0.88 -2.39 -32.21
CA CYS A 415 -1.85 -2.67 -31.14
C CYS A 415 -3.29 -2.50 -31.62
N ARG A 416 -4.16 -3.49 -31.34
CA ARG A 416 -5.57 -3.43 -31.75
C ARG A 416 -6.40 -2.58 -30.81
N SER A 417 -6.06 -2.57 -29.53
CA SER A 417 -6.77 -1.83 -28.49
C SER A 417 -6.95 -0.34 -28.83
N PRO A 418 -8.21 0.17 -28.86
CA PRO A 418 -8.47 1.60 -28.96
C PRO A 418 -7.94 2.41 -27.78
N ALA A 419 -7.72 1.78 -26.62
CA ALA A 419 -7.21 2.46 -25.43
C ALA A 419 -5.78 2.94 -25.65
N VAL A 420 -4.92 2.11 -26.28
CA VAL A 420 -3.53 2.47 -26.63
C VAL A 420 -3.50 3.72 -27.49
N ARG A 421 -4.26 3.75 -28.60
CA ARG A 421 -4.35 4.93 -29.48
C ARG A 421 -4.83 6.18 -28.73
N ALA A 422 -5.85 6.05 -27.90
CA ALA A 422 -6.35 7.18 -27.09
C ALA A 422 -5.29 7.70 -26.09
N MET A 423 -4.44 6.82 -25.55
CA MET A 423 -3.35 7.22 -24.66
C MET A 423 -2.24 7.97 -25.40
N VAL A 424 -1.86 7.48 -26.58
CA VAL A 424 -0.91 8.16 -27.48
C VAL A 424 -1.40 9.56 -27.85
N ASP A 425 -2.67 9.68 -28.28
CA ASP A 425 -3.28 10.97 -28.64
C ASP A 425 -3.29 11.95 -27.45
N ARG A 426 -3.58 11.45 -26.24
CA ARG A 426 -3.56 12.27 -25.02
C ARG A 426 -2.16 12.75 -24.67
N ALA A 427 -1.14 11.89 -24.78
CA ALA A 427 0.25 12.30 -24.57
C ALA A 427 0.67 13.37 -25.59
N ALA A 428 0.35 13.17 -26.87
CA ALA A 428 0.63 14.12 -27.95
C ALA A 428 -0.04 15.47 -27.70
N PHE A 429 -1.29 15.48 -27.22
CA PHE A 429 -2.01 16.70 -26.83
C PHE A 429 -1.33 17.44 -25.67
N ARG A 430 -0.59 16.71 -24.81
CA ARG A 430 0.22 17.28 -23.73
C ARG A 430 1.64 17.64 -24.15
N GLY A 431 1.99 17.49 -25.42
CA GLY A 431 3.31 17.83 -25.95
C GLY A 431 4.37 16.74 -25.72
N TYR A 432 3.94 15.48 -25.56
CA TYR A 432 4.82 14.32 -25.40
C TYR A 432 4.64 13.32 -26.54
N ASP A 433 5.74 12.71 -26.98
CA ASP A 433 5.71 11.46 -27.73
C ASP A 433 5.87 10.30 -26.76
N VAL A 434 5.16 9.20 -26.99
CA VAL A 434 5.24 8.00 -26.16
C VAL A 434 5.77 6.83 -26.96
N HIS A 435 6.66 6.08 -26.33
CA HIS A 435 7.35 4.93 -26.88
C HIS A 435 7.15 3.73 -25.95
N ALA A 436 7.19 2.52 -26.50
CA ALA A 436 7.07 1.28 -25.76
C ALA A 436 8.20 0.32 -26.19
N PHE A 437 8.86 -0.32 -25.24
CA PHE A 437 10.01 -1.20 -25.49
C PHE A 437 9.78 -2.58 -24.92
N ASP A 438 10.06 -3.63 -25.71
CA ASP A 438 10.13 -4.99 -25.19
C ASP A 438 11.30 -5.09 -24.20
N SER A 439 10.97 -5.29 -22.93
CA SER A 439 11.95 -5.34 -21.84
C SER A 439 12.22 -6.77 -21.37
N ARG A 440 11.72 -7.78 -22.09
CA ARG A 440 12.04 -9.18 -21.80
C ARG A 440 13.53 -9.42 -21.94
N VAL A 441 14.10 -10.16 -20.99
CA VAL A 441 15.50 -10.58 -21.02
C VAL A 441 15.56 -12.10 -21.11
N ASP A 442 15.51 -12.81 -19.98
CA ASP A 442 15.61 -14.28 -19.92
C ASP A 442 14.33 -14.96 -19.41
N LEU A 443 13.29 -14.18 -19.09
CA LEU A 443 11.97 -14.68 -18.67
C LEU A 443 10.95 -14.44 -19.79
N ALA A 444 10.25 -15.49 -20.22
CA ALA A 444 9.31 -15.43 -21.34
C ALA A 444 7.91 -14.89 -20.93
N VAL A 445 7.87 -13.80 -20.17
CA VAL A 445 6.64 -13.09 -19.78
C VAL A 445 6.68 -11.68 -20.39
N PRO A 446 5.64 -11.21 -21.09
CA PRO A 446 5.64 -9.89 -21.70
C PRO A 446 5.80 -8.78 -20.65
N VAL A 447 6.87 -7.99 -20.81
CA VAL A 447 7.17 -6.80 -20.02
C VAL A 447 7.46 -5.66 -20.99
N VAL A 448 6.81 -4.53 -20.79
CA VAL A 448 6.94 -3.34 -21.62
C VAL A 448 7.45 -2.19 -20.78
N THR A 449 8.54 -1.56 -21.18
CA THR A 449 8.93 -0.26 -20.64
C THR A 449 8.31 0.84 -21.48
N GLY A 450 7.52 1.72 -20.85
CA GLY A 450 6.97 2.91 -21.47
C GLY A 450 7.86 4.13 -21.23
N LEU A 451 8.01 4.98 -22.25
CA LEU A 451 8.75 6.23 -22.17
C LEU A 451 7.94 7.36 -22.80
N ALA A 452 7.65 8.42 -22.05
CA ALA A 452 7.24 9.69 -22.63
C ALA A 452 8.44 10.63 -22.78
N VAL A 453 8.54 11.25 -23.96
CA VAL A 453 9.57 12.25 -24.30
C VAL A 453 8.89 13.57 -24.62
N ARG A 454 9.28 14.64 -23.93
CA ARG A 454 8.73 15.98 -24.14
C ARG A 454 9.27 16.58 -25.44
N ARG A 455 8.37 17.02 -26.34
CA ARG A 455 8.71 17.50 -27.70
C ARG A 455 9.56 18.76 -27.74
N ASP A 456 9.39 19.65 -26.77
CA ASP A 456 10.14 20.92 -26.72
C ASP A 456 11.50 20.79 -25.99
N GLY A 457 11.83 19.60 -25.46
CA GLY A 457 13.05 19.35 -24.69
C GLY A 457 13.11 20.07 -23.33
N GLY A 458 12.00 20.63 -22.86
CA GLY A 458 11.90 21.37 -21.58
C GLY A 458 11.83 20.47 -20.35
N ALA A 459 11.63 21.09 -19.18
CA ALA A 459 11.50 20.40 -17.89
C ALA A 459 10.41 19.31 -17.91
N GLY A 460 10.61 18.23 -17.15
CA GLY A 460 9.83 17.01 -17.32
C GLY A 460 10.14 16.30 -18.64
N THR A 461 11.41 16.28 -19.04
CA THR A 461 11.83 15.80 -20.37
C THR A 461 11.51 14.33 -20.61
N LEU A 462 11.80 13.46 -19.65
CA LEU A 462 11.57 12.02 -19.75
C LEU A 462 10.70 11.53 -18.57
N ALA A 463 9.72 10.69 -18.88
CA ALA A 463 8.96 9.94 -17.86
C ALA A 463 8.92 8.46 -18.24
N PHE A 464 9.39 7.61 -17.33
CA PHE A 464 9.42 6.16 -17.52
C PHE A 464 8.33 5.50 -16.68
N ALA A 465 7.81 4.38 -17.18
CA ALA A 465 7.05 3.41 -16.41
C ALA A 465 7.25 2.02 -17.02
N ALA A 466 6.68 0.98 -16.43
CA ALA A 466 6.61 -0.32 -17.07
C ALA A 466 5.26 -1.00 -16.82
N GLY A 467 5.04 -2.10 -17.53
CA GLY A 467 3.86 -2.93 -17.34
C GLY A 467 4.16 -4.36 -17.75
N ALA A 468 3.70 -5.32 -16.95
CA ALA A 468 3.77 -6.74 -17.26
C ALA A 468 2.38 -7.39 -17.31
N SER A 469 2.18 -8.27 -18.29
CA SER A 469 0.97 -9.08 -18.41
C SER A 469 1.22 -10.25 -19.35
N LEU A 470 0.53 -11.36 -19.14
CA LEU A 470 0.54 -12.47 -20.09
C LEU A 470 -0.13 -12.11 -21.43
N ASN A 471 -0.97 -11.07 -21.46
CA ASN A 471 -1.45 -10.44 -22.68
C ASN A 471 -0.58 -9.20 -22.98
N PRO A 472 0.20 -9.19 -24.08
CA PRO A 472 1.06 -8.07 -24.42
C PRO A 472 0.36 -6.72 -24.58
N GLU A 473 -0.84 -6.67 -25.16
CA GLU A 473 -1.56 -5.39 -25.30
C GLU A 473 -1.90 -4.81 -23.92
N THR A 474 -2.22 -5.66 -22.94
CA THR A 474 -2.43 -5.23 -21.55
C THR A 474 -1.14 -4.74 -20.90
N ALA A 475 0.03 -5.32 -21.22
CA ALA A 475 1.32 -4.85 -20.74
C ALA A 475 1.65 -3.45 -21.29
N VAL A 476 1.42 -3.21 -22.59
CA VAL A 476 1.52 -1.88 -23.22
C VAL A 476 0.55 -0.90 -22.58
N GLU A 477 -0.71 -1.29 -22.39
CA GLU A 477 -1.71 -0.43 -21.77
C GLU A 477 -1.32 -0.01 -20.35
N GLY A 478 -0.80 -0.95 -19.55
CA GLY A 478 -0.30 -0.68 -18.20
C GLY A 478 0.82 0.34 -18.20
N ALA A 479 1.86 0.11 -19.01
CA ALA A 479 3.02 0.99 -19.12
C ALA A 479 2.63 2.41 -19.57
N LEU A 480 1.79 2.54 -20.59
CA LEU A 480 1.33 3.86 -21.09
C LEU A 480 0.41 4.57 -20.10
N SER A 481 -0.50 3.84 -19.44
CA SER A 481 -1.39 4.39 -18.42
C SER A 481 -0.61 4.97 -17.24
N GLU A 482 0.46 4.29 -16.83
CA GLU A 482 1.35 4.77 -15.76
C GLU A 482 2.21 5.95 -16.23
N VAL A 483 2.74 5.96 -17.46
CA VAL A 483 3.40 7.16 -18.01
C VAL A 483 2.45 8.38 -17.96
N LEU A 484 1.20 8.21 -18.40
CA LEU A 484 0.20 9.28 -18.43
C LEU A 484 -0.19 9.82 -17.05
N THR A 485 0.08 9.06 -16.00
CA THR A 485 -0.10 9.47 -14.60
C THR A 485 0.89 10.57 -14.21
N TYR A 486 2.14 10.48 -14.69
CA TYR A 486 3.23 11.35 -14.23
C TYR A 486 3.39 12.63 -15.06
N ILE A 487 3.20 12.55 -16.38
CA ILE A 487 3.44 13.70 -17.28
C ILE A 487 2.68 14.99 -16.92
N PRO A 488 1.45 14.99 -16.34
CA PRO A 488 0.73 16.24 -16.07
C PRO A 488 1.43 17.18 -15.10
N HIS A 489 2.18 16.63 -14.14
CA HIS A 489 2.74 17.41 -13.03
C HIS A 489 4.27 17.48 -13.08
N LEU A 490 4.93 16.61 -13.85
CA LEU A 490 6.38 16.44 -13.85
C LEU A 490 7.14 17.74 -14.16
N SER A 491 6.75 18.48 -15.22
CA SER A 491 7.41 19.76 -15.54
C SER A 491 7.39 20.74 -14.38
N ARG A 492 6.22 20.91 -13.73
CA ARG A 492 6.07 21.83 -12.60
C ARG A 492 6.90 21.37 -11.40
N GLN A 493 6.88 20.06 -11.09
CA GLN A 493 7.69 19.49 -10.02
C GLN A 493 9.18 19.71 -10.24
N VAL A 494 9.65 19.53 -11.48
CA VAL A 494 11.04 19.77 -11.88
C VAL A 494 11.40 21.25 -11.76
N ASP A 495 10.53 22.15 -12.22
CA ASP A 495 10.78 23.59 -12.12
C ASP A 495 10.81 24.08 -10.66
N GLU A 496 9.92 23.57 -9.81
CA GLU A 496 9.89 23.88 -8.37
C GLU A 496 11.11 23.35 -7.60
N ARG A 497 11.71 22.25 -8.06
CA ARG A 497 12.86 21.57 -7.42
C ARG A 497 14.15 21.64 -8.24
N ARG A 498 14.24 22.54 -9.23
CA ARG A 498 15.32 22.53 -10.24
C ARG A 498 16.71 22.47 -9.62
N ASP A 499 17.01 23.37 -8.68
CA ASP A 499 18.33 23.45 -8.05
C ASP A 499 18.69 22.16 -7.28
N GLU A 500 17.70 21.52 -6.64
CA GLU A 500 17.90 20.25 -5.95
C GLU A 500 18.23 19.14 -6.94
N LEU A 501 17.46 19.05 -8.03
CA LEU A 501 17.60 18.02 -9.05
C LEU A 501 18.91 18.18 -9.84
N GLU A 502 19.29 19.41 -10.20
CA GLU A 502 20.58 19.67 -10.88
C GLU A 502 21.75 19.22 -10.00
N ALA A 503 21.67 19.52 -8.70
CA ALA A 503 22.71 19.10 -7.79
C ALA A 503 22.68 17.59 -7.50
N MET A 504 21.53 16.92 -7.65
CA MET A 504 21.45 15.44 -7.69
C MET A 504 22.04 14.88 -8.99
N ALA A 505 21.89 15.57 -10.12
CA ALA A 505 22.48 15.16 -11.39
C ALA A 505 24.02 15.31 -11.38
N ASP A 506 24.55 16.24 -10.58
CA ASP A 506 25.99 16.36 -10.32
C ASP A 506 26.51 15.34 -9.29
N ASP A 507 25.66 14.95 -8.33
CA ASP A 507 25.99 13.98 -7.27
C ASP A 507 24.79 13.09 -6.93
N TYR A 508 24.76 11.89 -7.51
CA TYR A 508 23.67 10.94 -7.32
C TYR A 508 23.50 10.49 -5.87
N THR A 509 24.49 10.65 -4.97
CA THR A 509 24.32 10.29 -3.55
C THR A 509 23.23 11.12 -2.86
N ARG A 510 22.84 12.25 -3.46
CA ARG A 510 21.73 13.09 -3.03
C ARG A 510 20.36 12.58 -3.47
N CYS A 511 20.30 11.66 -4.43
CA CYS A 511 19.07 10.96 -4.80
C CYS A 511 18.77 9.93 -3.71
N ALA A 512 17.84 10.25 -2.81
CA ALA A 512 17.67 9.52 -1.55
C ALA A 512 16.28 8.93 -1.35
N ASN A 513 15.26 9.47 -2.02
CA ASN A 513 13.87 9.09 -1.83
C ASN A 513 13.23 8.64 -3.15
N LEU A 514 12.11 7.92 -3.05
CA LEU A 514 11.34 7.42 -4.19
C LEU A 514 11.07 8.52 -5.23
N GLY A 515 10.58 9.68 -4.81
CA GLY A 515 10.25 10.76 -5.73
C GLY A 515 11.44 11.40 -6.43
N ASP A 516 12.68 11.23 -5.94
CA ASP A 516 13.88 11.81 -6.56
C ASP A 516 14.23 11.08 -7.85
N HIS A 517 14.01 9.76 -7.91
CA HIS A 517 14.32 8.90 -9.06
C HIS A 517 13.62 9.34 -10.36
N PRO A 518 12.28 9.40 -10.46
CA PRO A 518 11.61 9.81 -11.69
C PRO A 518 11.79 11.32 -11.97
N GLN A 519 11.85 12.17 -10.93
CA GLN A 519 11.96 13.63 -11.12
C GLN A 519 13.33 14.04 -11.67
N LEU A 520 14.40 13.32 -11.32
CA LEU A 520 15.74 13.55 -11.86
C LEU A 520 15.75 13.50 -13.39
N PHE A 521 15.05 12.54 -13.99
CA PHE A 521 14.96 12.39 -15.45
C PHE A 521 14.00 13.38 -16.13
N GLY A 522 13.31 14.18 -15.33
CA GLY A 522 12.65 15.37 -15.81
C GLY A 522 13.62 16.49 -16.22
N LEU A 523 14.90 16.43 -15.84
CA LEU A 523 15.90 17.39 -16.31
C LEU A 523 16.35 17.09 -17.75
N PRO A 524 16.47 18.11 -18.63
CA PRO A 524 16.90 17.90 -20.01
C PRO A 524 18.27 17.23 -20.15
N ARG A 525 19.24 17.55 -19.28
CA ARG A 525 20.59 16.95 -19.32
C ARG A 525 20.57 15.43 -19.13
N MET A 526 19.62 14.89 -18.36
CA MET A 526 19.55 13.46 -18.07
C MET A 526 19.19 12.60 -19.29
N THR A 527 18.81 13.22 -20.42
CA THR A 527 18.63 12.54 -21.71
C THR A 527 19.89 11.82 -22.20
N GLU A 528 21.08 12.31 -21.82
CA GLU A 528 22.36 11.68 -22.20
C GLU A 528 22.47 10.22 -21.71
N HIS A 529 21.79 9.89 -20.61
CA HIS A 529 21.79 8.54 -20.02
C HIS A 529 20.73 7.61 -20.61
N ALA A 530 19.86 8.11 -21.48
CA ALA A 530 18.74 7.35 -22.05
C ALA A 530 18.88 7.07 -23.56
N HIS A 531 20.08 7.20 -24.13
CA HIS A 531 20.28 7.07 -25.59
C HIS A 531 19.76 5.75 -26.17
N THR A 532 19.89 4.62 -25.45
CA THR A 532 19.40 3.30 -25.89
C THR A 532 17.87 3.24 -26.04
N TYR A 533 17.14 4.18 -25.43
CA TYR A 533 15.69 4.32 -25.55
C TYR A 533 15.30 5.42 -26.54
N LEU A 534 16.13 6.47 -26.70
CA LEU A 534 15.85 7.60 -27.60
C LEU A 534 16.21 7.31 -29.06
N ALA A 535 17.07 6.33 -29.30
CA ALA A 535 17.48 5.87 -30.63
C ALA A 535 17.54 4.34 -30.64
N PRO A 536 16.38 3.65 -30.62
CA PRO A 536 16.35 2.19 -30.63
C PRO A 536 16.96 1.64 -31.92
N ALA A 537 17.68 0.52 -31.78
CA ALA A 537 18.35 -0.13 -32.90
C ALA A 537 17.42 -0.98 -33.77
N ASP A 538 16.29 -1.44 -33.20
CA ASP A 538 15.37 -2.36 -33.84
C ASP A 538 13.91 -2.09 -33.43
N HIS A 539 12.97 -2.57 -34.26
CA HIS A 539 11.53 -2.45 -34.04
C HIS A 539 10.84 -3.81 -34.18
N CYS A 540 9.79 -4.03 -33.39
CA CYS A 540 8.93 -5.21 -33.47
C CYS A 540 7.45 -4.83 -33.42
N THR A 541 6.59 -5.81 -33.65
CA THR A 541 5.14 -5.66 -33.51
C THR A 541 4.67 -6.30 -32.21
N ILE A 542 3.45 -5.98 -31.78
CA ILE A 542 2.82 -6.57 -30.60
C ILE A 542 2.70 -8.10 -30.65
N VAL A 543 2.74 -8.68 -31.85
CA VAL A 543 2.66 -10.14 -32.06
C VAL A 543 3.96 -10.83 -31.67
N ASP A 544 5.10 -10.15 -31.85
CA ASP A 544 6.44 -10.70 -31.61
C ASP A 544 6.74 -10.87 -30.11
N ILE A 545 6.02 -10.12 -29.26
CA ILE A 545 6.21 -10.15 -27.82
C ILE A 545 5.25 -11.06 -27.06
N ARG A 546 4.46 -11.86 -27.78
CA ARG A 546 3.52 -12.81 -27.18
C ARG A 546 4.24 -13.91 -26.39
N THR A 547 3.66 -14.26 -25.25
CA THR A 547 4.07 -15.44 -24.48
C THR A 547 3.95 -16.70 -25.34
N PRO A 548 5.00 -17.52 -25.45
CA PRO A 548 4.89 -18.84 -26.09
C PRO A 548 3.90 -19.73 -25.31
N GLY A 549 2.93 -20.34 -25.98
CA GLY A 549 1.96 -21.23 -25.34
C GLY A 549 0.54 -21.07 -25.88
N ASP A 550 -0.44 -21.48 -25.07
CA ASP A 550 -1.87 -21.34 -25.38
C ASP A 550 -2.36 -19.93 -25.01
N PRO A 551 -2.58 -19.02 -25.98
CA PRO A 551 -3.03 -17.65 -25.71
C PRO A 551 -4.50 -17.59 -25.25
N ASP A 552 -5.24 -18.70 -25.37
CA ASP A 552 -6.68 -18.77 -25.14
C ASP A 552 -7.05 -19.52 -23.83
N THR A 553 -6.08 -19.69 -22.93
CA THR A 553 -6.32 -20.24 -21.59
C THR A 553 -7.44 -19.48 -20.90
N ARG A 554 -8.44 -20.22 -20.39
CA ARG A 554 -9.60 -19.70 -19.67
C ARG A 554 -9.54 -20.01 -18.17
N ASP A 555 -8.35 -20.20 -17.62
CA ASP A 555 -8.16 -20.51 -16.19
C ASP A 555 -6.98 -19.72 -15.62
N LEU A 556 -7.25 -18.91 -14.60
CA LEU A 556 -6.25 -18.04 -13.96
C LEU A 556 -5.18 -18.85 -13.22
N LEU A 557 -5.51 -20.05 -12.71
CA LEU A 557 -4.50 -20.90 -12.10
C LEU A 557 -3.48 -21.35 -13.15
N ARG A 558 -3.92 -21.64 -14.38
CA ARG A 558 -2.98 -22.01 -15.46
C ARG A 558 -2.05 -20.86 -15.83
N ASP A 559 -2.57 -19.64 -15.82
CA ASP A 559 -1.81 -18.40 -16.05
C ASP A 559 -0.75 -18.20 -14.98
N LEU A 560 -1.14 -18.28 -13.70
CA LEU A 560 -0.22 -18.24 -12.56
C LEU A 560 0.88 -19.30 -12.69
N ARG A 561 0.51 -20.55 -13.04
CA ARG A 561 1.47 -21.64 -13.20
C ARG A 561 2.39 -21.42 -14.41
N THR A 562 2.01 -20.62 -15.40
CA THR A 562 2.93 -20.21 -16.49
C THR A 562 4.03 -19.32 -15.94
N CYS A 563 3.69 -18.25 -15.21
CA CYS A 563 4.69 -17.38 -14.58
C CYS A 563 5.59 -18.15 -13.60
N GLN A 564 5.00 -19.03 -12.77
CA GLN A 564 5.76 -19.87 -11.84
C GLN A 564 6.77 -20.75 -12.58
N ARG A 565 6.35 -21.46 -13.63
CA ARG A 565 7.25 -22.35 -14.39
C ARG A 565 8.40 -21.61 -15.05
N GLU A 566 8.17 -20.40 -15.56
CA GLU A 566 9.23 -19.59 -16.15
C GLU A 566 10.29 -19.19 -15.10
N LEU A 567 9.85 -18.80 -13.91
CA LEU A 567 10.76 -18.50 -12.79
C LEU A 567 11.53 -19.74 -12.32
N GLU A 568 10.87 -20.89 -12.18
CA GLU A 568 11.50 -22.15 -11.79
C GLU A 568 12.52 -22.64 -12.83
N ARG A 569 12.21 -22.50 -14.13
CA ARG A 569 13.13 -22.81 -15.23
C ARG A 569 14.39 -21.93 -15.19
N ALA A 570 14.25 -20.68 -14.76
CA ALA A 570 15.36 -19.78 -14.52
C ALA A 570 16.12 -20.05 -13.21
N GLY A 571 15.68 -21.04 -12.42
CA GLY A 571 16.32 -21.49 -11.18
C GLY A 571 15.83 -20.80 -9.91
N PHE A 572 14.76 -19.99 -9.99
CA PHE A 572 14.21 -19.28 -8.85
C PHE A 572 13.11 -20.07 -8.14
N ASP A 573 12.92 -19.78 -6.85
CA ASP A 573 11.75 -20.21 -6.09
C ASP A 573 10.74 -19.05 -6.01
N VAL A 574 9.46 -19.38 -5.86
CA VAL A 574 8.39 -18.42 -5.59
C VAL A 574 7.89 -18.67 -4.18
N ILE A 575 8.07 -17.69 -3.30
CA ILE A 575 7.58 -17.71 -1.93
C ILE A 575 6.39 -16.78 -1.79
N VAL A 576 5.29 -17.27 -1.21
CA VAL A 576 4.07 -16.50 -1.00
C VAL A 576 3.80 -16.32 0.49
N VAL A 577 3.53 -15.09 0.91
CA VAL A 577 3.11 -14.74 2.27
C VAL A 577 1.70 -14.14 2.23
N ASP A 578 0.73 -14.78 2.87
CA ASP A 578 -0.65 -14.27 2.97
C ASP A 578 -0.73 -13.11 3.98
N GLN A 579 -0.89 -11.90 3.47
CA GLN A 579 -1.02 -10.68 4.26
C GLN A 579 -2.47 -10.28 4.51
N THR A 580 -3.44 -11.05 3.99
CA THR A 580 -4.85 -10.68 3.99
C THR A 580 -5.34 -10.33 5.38
N THR A 581 -5.83 -9.09 5.54
CA THR A 581 -6.37 -8.60 6.80
C THR A 581 -7.79 -9.12 7.06
N PRO A 582 -8.24 -9.20 8.33
CA PRO A 582 -9.62 -9.59 8.64
C PRO A 582 -10.68 -8.75 7.92
N GLU A 583 -10.43 -7.46 7.69
CA GLU A 583 -11.32 -6.58 6.93
C GLU A 583 -11.39 -6.96 5.45
N GLN A 584 -10.26 -7.26 4.82
CA GLN A 584 -10.21 -7.69 3.42
C GLN A 584 -10.91 -9.04 3.20
N ARG A 585 -10.73 -10.01 4.11
CA ARG A 585 -11.44 -11.30 4.05
C ARG A 585 -12.96 -11.12 4.01
N ARG A 586 -13.50 -10.19 4.80
CA ARG A 586 -14.95 -9.87 4.81
C ARG A 586 -15.44 -9.26 3.49
N MET A 587 -14.55 -8.63 2.74
CA MET A 587 -14.85 -8.04 1.43
C MET A 587 -14.63 -9.01 0.27
N GLY A 588 -14.22 -10.26 0.55
CA GLY A 588 -13.84 -11.22 -0.48
C GLY A 588 -12.53 -10.87 -1.19
N LEU A 589 -11.63 -10.17 -0.50
CA LEU A 589 -10.33 -9.74 -1.02
C LEU A 589 -9.21 -10.53 -0.35
N HIS A 590 -8.17 -10.79 -1.13
CA HIS A 590 -6.93 -11.42 -0.70
C HIS A 590 -5.76 -10.51 -1.02
N THR A 591 -4.82 -10.38 -0.09
CA THR A 591 -3.53 -9.71 -0.34
C THR A 591 -2.39 -10.63 0.04
N VAL A 592 -1.40 -10.70 -0.84
CA VAL A 592 -0.19 -11.47 -0.63
C VAL A 592 1.02 -10.57 -0.83
N CYS A 593 2.15 -10.97 -0.25
CA CYS A 593 3.48 -10.56 -0.68
C CYS A 593 4.14 -11.78 -1.31
N THR A 594 4.50 -11.68 -2.59
CA THR A 594 5.31 -12.66 -3.29
C THR A 594 6.77 -12.25 -3.22
N ILE A 595 7.66 -13.21 -3.00
CA ILE A 595 9.11 -13.01 -2.96
C ILE A 595 9.74 -14.06 -3.88
N VAL A 596 10.63 -13.62 -4.77
CA VAL A 596 11.37 -14.49 -5.68
C VAL A 596 12.86 -14.24 -5.46
N PRO A 597 13.51 -14.99 -4.55
CA PRO A 597 14.93 -14.79 -4.26
C PRO A 597 15.78 -14.95 -5.52
N GLY A 598 16.64 -13.97 -5.78
CA GLY A 598 17.49 -13.92 -6.97
C GLY A 598 17.04 -12.97 -8.08
N LEU A 599 15.77 -12.53 -8.09
CA LEU A 599 15.34 -11.41 -8.95
C LEU A 599 15.91 -10.08 -8.43
N LEU A 600 16.11 -9.11 -9.33
CA LEU A 600 16.58 -7.78 -8.97
C LEU A 600 15.48 -7.02 -8.20
N PRO A 601 15.69 -6.64 -6.93
CA PRO A 601 14.74 -5.81 -6.21
C PRO A 601 14.87 -4.36 -6.67
N ILE A 602 13.76 -3.64 -6.67
CA ILE A 602 13.74 -2.19 -6.87
C ILE A 602 13.97 -1.47 -5.54
N ASP A 603 15.06 -0.71 -5.48
CA ASP A 603 15.47 0.05 -4.30
C ASP A 603 15.47 1.56 -4.58
N PHE A 604 14.97 2.33 -3.62
CA PHE A 604 14.99 3.78 -3.69
C PHE A 604 16.11 4.39 -2.85
N GLY A 605 16.81 5.35 -3.44
CA GLY A 605 18.05 5.95 -2.95
C GLY A 605 19.27 5.35 -3.65
N TRP A 606 20.11 6.19 -4.25
CA TRP A 606 21.29 5.76 -5.01
C TRP A 606 22.30 4.99 -4.17
N THR A 607 22.42 5.34 -2.89
CA THR A 607 23.34 4.66 -1.97
C THR A 607 22.83 3.28 -1.54
N ARG A 608 21.62 2.86 -1.94
CA ARG A 608 20.96 1.64 -1.45
C ARG A 608 20.60 0.69 -2.59
N GLN A 609 21.51 0.44 -3.54
CA GLN A 609 21.20 -0.34 -4.74
C GLN A 609 21.65 -1.81 -4.65
N ARG A 610 20.74 -2.73 -4.28
CA ARG A 610 21.04 -4.18 -4.25
C ARG A 610 21.20 -4.75 -5.65
N ALA A 611 20.38 -4.30 -6.61
CA ALA A 611 20.39 -4.81 -7.98
C ALA A 611 21.79 -4.81 -8.62
N LEU A 612 22.59 -3.77 -8.36
CA LEU A 612 23.97 -3.63 -8.85
C LEU A 612 24.96 -4.66 -8.26
N GLN A 613 24.63 -5.29 -7.13
CA GLN A 613 25.44 -6.32 -6.47
C GLN A 613 25.02 -7.74 -6.87
N MET A 614 23.84 -7.91 -7.48
CA MET A 614 23.27 -9.24 -7.70
C MET A 614 23.85 -9.91 -8.96
N PRO A 615 24.17 -11.22 -8.90
CA PRO A 615 24.67 -11.97 -10.06
C PRO A 615 23.73 -11.94 -11.27
N ARG A 616 22.42 -11.87 -11.04
CA ARG A 616 21.41 -11.85 -12.10
C ARG A 616 21.61 -10.70 -13.08
N LEU A 617 21.99 -9.51 -12.60
CA LEU A 617 22.26 -8.35 -13.45
C LEU A 617 23.35 -8.64 -14.49
N ARG A 618 24.34 -9.47 -14.13
CA ARG A 618 25.47 -9.80 -15.02
C ARG A 618 25.15 -10.94 -15.96
N HIS A 619 24.53 -12.01 -15.45
CA HIS A 619 24.37 -13.26 -16.20
C HIS A 619 23.10 -13.31 -17.06
N ALA A 620 22.03 -12.60 -16.68
CA ALA A 620 20.75 -12.70 -17.41
C ALA A 620 20.85 -12.19 -18.86
N PRO A 621 21.49 -11.04 -19.17
CA PRO A 621 21.63 -10.58 -20.56
C PRO A 621 22.43 -11.56 -21.44
N HIS A 622 23.48 -12.16 -20.89
CA HIS A 622 24.27 -13.18 -21.59
C HIS A 622 23.48 -14.46 -21.82
N ARG A 623 22.77 -14.97 -20.80
CA ARG A 623 21.90 -16.14 -20.91
C ARG A 623 20.79 -15.94 -21.95
N ALA A 624 20.29 -14.72 -22.09
CA ALA A 624 19.30 -14.34 -23.08
C ALA A 624 19.86 -14.19 -24.51
N GLY A 625 21.19 -14.20 -24.68
CA GLY A 625 21.85 -13.95 -25.97
C GLY A 625 21.83 -12.48 -26.40
N LEU A 626 21.51 -11.55 -25.50
CA LEU A 626 21.56 -10.10 -25.76
C LEU A 626 22.99 -9.54 -25.64
N ARG A 627 23.91 -10.32 -25.06
CA ARG A 627 25.34 -10.01 -24.93
C ARG A 627 26.14 -11.30 -25.15
N ASP A 628 27.35 -11.16 -25.70
CA ASP A 628 28.25 -12.31 -25.96
C ASP A 628 28.86 -12.91 -24.69
N GLY A 629 28.77 -12.21 -23.56
CA GLY A 629 29.32 -12.64 -22.27
C GLY A 629 28.69 -11.89 -21.11
N ASP A 630 29.00 -12.32 -19.89
CA ASP A 630 28.49 -11.71 -18.66
C ASP A 630 28.95 -10.24 -18.55
N LEU A 631 28.05 -9.36 -18.08
CA LEU A 631 28.38 -7.94 -17.95
C LEU A 631 29.48 -7.71 -16.91
N ALA A 632 30.52 -6.98 -17.30
CA ALA A 632 31.54 -6.45 -16.42
C ALA A 632 31.13 -5.09 -15.84
N ALA A 633 31.85 -4.61 -14.83
CA ALA A 633 31.52 -3.33 -14.18
C ALA A 633 31.45 -2.12 -15.15
N PRO A 634 32.31 -1.99 -16.18
CA PRO A 634 32.22 -0.90 -17.16
C PRO A 634 30.99 -0.95 -18.06
N ASP A 635 30.35 -2.11 -18.21
CA ASP A 635 29.17 -2.27 -19.06
C ASP A 635 27.88 -1.78 -18.36
N LEU A 636 27.92 -1.63 -17.03
CA LEU A 636 26.77 -1.26 -16.23
C LEU A 636 26.50 0.24 -16.29
N ARG A 637 25.22 0.59 -16.43
CA ARG A 637 24.76 1.98 -16.32
C ARG A 637 24.77 2.44 -14.87
N MET A 638 25.82 3.12 -14.44
CA MET A 638 25.96 3.62 -13.07
C MET A 638 25.20 4.95 -12.85
N VAL A 639 23.89 4.94 -13.09
CA VAL A 639 22.98 6.10 -12.99
C VAL A 639 21.70 5.67 -12.27
N PRO A 640 21.12 6.46 -11.35
CA PRO A 640 19.83 6.14 -10.72
C PRO A 640 18.78 5.72 -11.75
N HIS A 641 17.98 4.71 -11.43
CA HIS A 641 16.90 4.32 -12.32
C HIS A 641 15.79 5.39 -12.35
N PRO A 642 15.10 5.60 -13.49
CA PRO A 642 14.00 6.57 -13.58
C PRO A 642 12.65 6.02 -13.15
N PHE A 643 12.58 4.75 -12.74
CA PHE A 643 11.33 4.10 -12.31
C PHE A 643 10.69 4.87 -11.14
N PRO A 644 9.37 5.12 -11.18
CA PRO A 644 8.68 5.96 -10.20
C PRO A 644 8.31 5.29 -8.86
#